data_AF-A0A1M2ZCS5-F1
#
_entry.id   AF-A0A1M2ZCS5-F1
#
_cell.length_a   1.000
_cell.length_b   1.000
_cell.length_c   1.000
_cell.angle_alpha   90.00
_cell.angle_beta   90.00
_cell.angle_gamma   90.00
#
_symmetry.space_group_name_H-M   'P 1'
#
loop_
_entity.id
_entity.type
_entity.pdbx_description
1 polymer ?
#
loop_
_entity_poly.entity_id
_entity_poly.type
_entity_poly.pdbx_seq_one_letter_code
_entity_poly.pdbx_strand_id
1 'polypeptide(L)'
;MTDFLLELRSEEIPARMQAKARDDLARLFAAELAQSGIAAAATVTYATPRRLALILRDLPHATEAVREEVKGPRSSAPPQALEGFLRKTGLTRDQLEERDGVFFAVTERPGRATAEVLAAAIPAVIRAFPWPKSMRWGATSRSTESQRWVRPLHGIVALFGGEIVPVSVAGVESGAATLGHRFHHPGAITIGSAADYVEKLRAAHVIVDQDERMALIRTRAAALAREAGLELIEDEGLVAENAGLTEWPVPLLGRFDAAFLEVPPEVIQLTARVNQKYFVCRSADGKLANAFVCTANIAASDGGAKIVEGNRKVLAARLADARFFYDTDLKVPLEEQAKKLEKIVFHEKLGTVADKVERVAKLARWLVEEGIVGPSGNHPGEGRGPASGGSQLDPGLRRGGEEGRAALADMAERAARLAKADLVTGMVGEFPELQGLMGGYYAAAQGEPRAVAEAIRDHYKPVGQGDYVPTAPVTVAVSLADKLDTLAAFFYIAETPTGSRDPFALRRAALGAIRQITEERLRLRLLPILERQMELVQLSVEGVERKRLEKLREQAEVESETLVITVGRSTKKHPTSSEEFDSCAWLLLDFFADRLKVQQREAGVRHDLIDAVFALGGEDDLVRLLARVHALQSFIGTDDGANLLAGYKRAANILKKEGVETAEWKPLSYTPESDEAALIAALDAAEPAAADAVANEDFEAAMAALATLRAPIDAFFETVTVNDADPARRDARLALLARVRAAVHSVADFSRIEG
;
A
#
# COMPACT_ATOMS: atom_id res chain seq x y z
N MET A 1 1.36 4.31 44.71
CA MET A 1 1.65 4.08 43.29
C MET A 1 3.14 3.83 43.18
N THR A 2 3.57 2.89 42.35
CA THR A 2 4.99 2.57 42.16
C THR A 2 5.24 2.02 40.76
N ASP A 3 6.48 2.04 40.32
CA ASP A 3 6.85 1.64 38.97
C ASP A 3 7.17 0.15 38.88
N PHE A 4 6.85 -0.46 37.74
CA PHE A 4 7.28 -1.80 37.41
C PHE A 4 8.30 -1.78 36.28
N LEU A 5 9.39 -2.53 36.44
CA LEU A 5 10.39 -2.79 35.40
C LEU A 5 10.37 -4.27 35.03
N LEU A 6 10.30 -4.56 33.74
CA LEU A 6 10.60 -5.85 33.15
C LEU A 6 11.74 -5.73 32.15
N GLU A 7 12.75 -6.59 32.25
CA GLU A 7 13.72 -6.86 31.19
C GLU A 7 13.67 -8.33 30.82
N LEU A 8 13.55 -8.61 29.52
CA LEU A 8 13.71 -9.93 28.92
C LEU A 8 15.01 -9.93 28.11
N ARG A 9 16.05 -10.58 28.63
CA ARG A 9 17.36 -10.66 27.98
C ARG A 9 17.51 -11.98 27.24
N SER A 10 17.88 -11.92 25.97
CA SER A 10 18.08 -13.09 25.10
C SER A 10 19.40 -13.02 24.32
N GLU A 11 19.67 -14.01 23.48
CA GLU A 11 20.59 -13.84 22.35
C GLU A 11 20.05 -12.81 21.33
N GLU A 12 20.80 -12.57 20.25
CA GLU A 12 20.56 -11.50 19.29
C GLU A 12 19.19 -11.56 18.58
N ILE A 13 18.31 -10.62 18.95
CA ILE A 13 17.03 -10.31 18.34
C ILE A 13 17.32 -9.61 17.00
N PRO A 14 16.80 -10.13 15.86
CA PRO A 14 16.97 -9.49 14.57
C PRO A 14 16.50 -8.02 14.60
N ALA A 15 17.34 -7.09 14.12
CA ALA A 15 17.10 -5.65 14.16
C ALA A 15 15.71 -5.26 13.63
N ARG A 16 15.34 -5.76 12.44
CA ARG A 16 14.01 -5.57 11.82
C ARG A 16 12.79 -5.96 12.68
N MET A 17 12.95 -6.74 13.74
CA MET A 17 11.85 -7.18 14.61
C MET A 17 11.74 -6.36 15.90
N GLN A 18 12.74 -5.56 16.25
CA GLN A 18 12.84 -4.93 17.57
C GLN A 18 11.80 -3.85 17.81
N ALA A 19 11.55 -2.96 16.83
CA ALA A 19 10.57 -1.89 16.97
C ALA A 19 9.16 -2.44 17.22
N LYS A 20 8.68 -3.33 16.34
CA LYS A 20 7.40 -4.01 16.52
C LYS A 20 7.32 -4.80 17.82
N ALA A 21 8.41 -5.43 18.25
CA ALA A 21 8.43 -6.16 19.53
C ALA A 21 8.23 -5.22 20.74
N ARG A 22 8.72 -3.98 20.70
CA ARG A 22 8.44 -2.99 21.76
C ARG A 22 6.94 -2.69 21.82
N ASP A 23 6.34 -2.44 20.66
CA ASP A 23 4.90 -2.13 20.57
C ASP A 23 4.04 -3.31 21.02
N ASP A 24 4.39 -4.52 20.59
CA ASP A 24 3.70 -5.74 20.99
C ASP A 24 3.85 -6.01 22.50
N LEU A 25 5.02 -5.75 23.09
CA LEU A 25 5.20 -5.90 24.54
C LEU A 25 4.30 -4.94 25.33
N ALA A 26 4.26 -3.66 24.95
CA ALA A 26 3.39 -2.67 25.58
C ALA A 26 1.92 -3.06 25.46
N ARG A 27 1.48 -3.42 24.24
CA ARG A 27 0.09 -3.81 23.95
C ARG A 27 -0.34 -5.04 24.75
N LEU A 28 0.49 -6.08 24.78
CA LEU A 28 0.18 -7.33 25.48
C LEU A 28 0.12 -7.12 26.99
N PHE A 29 1.05 -6.36 27.58
CA PHE A 29 1.00 -6.04 29.01
C PHE A 29 -0.20 -5.17 29.37
N ALA A 30 -0.53 -4.17 28.55
CA ALA A 30 -1.72 -3.34 28.77
C ALA A 30 -3.00 -4.19 28.75
N ALA A 31 -3.13 -5.11 27.79
CA ALA A 31 -4.27 -6.02 27.70
C ALA A 31 -4.35 -6.99 28.88
N GLU A 32 -3.21 -7.52 29.35
CA GLU A 32 -3.17 -8.46 30.47
C GLU A 32 -3.48 -7.78 31.82
N LEU A 33 -2.96 -6.57 32.05
CA LEU A 33 -3.24 -5.80 33.26
C LEU A 33 -4.68 -5.28 33.31
N ALA A 34 -5.25 -4.91 32.15
CA ALA A 34 -6.65 -4.46 32.06
C ALA A 34 -7.64 -5.53 32.52
N GLN A 35 -7.35 -6.83 32.35
CA GLN A 35 -8.18 -7.93 32.86
C GLN A 35 -8.30 -7.92 34.40
N SER A 36 -7.34 -7.30 35.08
CA SER A 36 -7.31 -7.13 36.54
C SER A 36 -7.64 -5.69 36.97
N GLY A 37 -8.15 -4.85 36.07
CA GLY A 37 -8.50 -3.45 36.36
C GLY A 37 -7.29 -2.55 36.61
N ILE A 38 -6.08 -2.96 36.20
CA ILE A 38 -4.87 -2.16 36.36
C ILE A 38 -4.55 -1.46 35.04
N ALA A 39 -4.33 -0.14 35.11
CA ALA A 39 -3.82 0.66 34.02
C ALA A 39 -2.58 1.45 34.49
N ALA A 40 -1.52 1.43 33.68
CA ALA A 40 -0.34 2.25 33.92
C ALA A 40 -0.60 3.69 33.48
N ALA A 41 -0.07 4.66 34.23
CA ALA A 41 -0.16 6.08 33.83
C ALA A 41 0.67 6.36 32.57
N ALA A 42 1.80 5.67 32.42
CA ALA A 42 2.63 5.69 31.23
C ALA A 42 3.34 4.36 31.03
N THR A 43 3.62 4.04 29.77
CA THR A 43 4.35 2.84 29.37
C THR A 43 5.56 3.26 28.54
N VAL A 44 6.75 2.85 28.99
CA VAL A 44 8.01 3.08 28.27
C VAL A 44 8.59 1.74 27.87
N THR A 45 9.02 1.60 26.62
CA THR A 45 9.59 0.35 26.10
C THR A 45 10.95 0.59 25.48
N TYR A 46 11.83 -0.38 25.66
CA TYR A 46 13.16 -0.40 25.09
C TYR A 46 13.41 -1.72 24.38
N ALA A 47 14.22 -1.69 23.31
CA ALA A 47 14.74 -2.89 22.69
C ALA A 47 16.19 -2.66 22.29
N THR A 48 17.03 -3.67 22.46
CA THR A 48 18.41 -3.70 21.98
C THR A 48 18.64 -5.02 21.24
N PRO A 49 19.80 -5.25 20.60
CA PRO A 49 20.14 -6.58 20.07
C PRO A 49 19.84 -7.72 21.05
N ARG A 50 19.97 -7.55 22.37
CA ARG A 50 19.87 -8.64 23.34
C ARG A 50 18.77 -8.46 24.37
N ARG A 51 17.92 -7.43 24.25
CA ARG A 51 16.94 -7.07 25.30
C ARG A 51 15.64 -6.59 24.71
N LEU A 52 14.57 -6.91 25.41
CA LEU A 52 13.29 -6.24 25.30
C LEU A 52 12.87 -5.85 26.72
N ALA A 53 12.58 -4.57 26.96
CA ALA A 53 12.26 -4.08 28.29
C ALA A 53 11.04 -3.17 28.28
N LEU A 54 10.37 -3.12 29.43
CA LEU A 54 9.14 -2.39 29.69
C LEU A 54 9.24 -1.73 31.07
N ILE A 55 8.90 -0.45 31.14
CA ILE A 55 8.65 0.26 32.38
C ILE A 55 7.20 0.73 32.37
N LEU A 56 6.44 0.31 33.38
CA LEU A 56 5.08 0.77 33.63
C LEU A 56 5.12 1.74 34.81
N ARG A 57 4.61 2.95 34.61
CA ARG A 57 4.64 4.02 35.61
C ARG A 57 3.36 4.04 36.44
N ASP A 58 3.54 4.36 37.72
CA ASP A 58 2.47 4.67 38.66
C ASP A 58 1.40 3.58 38.78
N LEU A 59 1.81 2.32 38.95
CA LEU A 59 0.86 1.24 39.22
C LEU A 59 0.40 1.24 40.68
N PRO A 60 -0.85 0.86 40.98
CA PRO A 60 -1.32 0.68 42.35
C PRO A 60 -0.65 -0.55 42.99
N HIS A 61 -0.57 -0.60 44.33
CA HIS A 61 0.00 -1.76 45.02
C HIS A 61 -0.94 -2.98 45.03
N ALA A 62 -2.24 -2.77 44.85
CA ALA A 62 -3.24 -3.81 44.75
C ALA A 62 -4.39 -3.37 43.83
N THR A 63 -5.12 -4.33 43.26
CA THR A 63 -6.35 -4.07 42.52
C THR A 63 -7.47 -3.66 43.48
N GLU A 64 -8.46 -2.92 42.97
CA GLU A 64 -9.67 -2.63 43.75
C GLU A 64 -10.48 -3.92 43.93
N ALA A 65 -11.18 -4.03 45.08
CA ALA A 65 -12.15 -5.09 45.28
C ALA A 65 -13.37 -4.81 44.40
N VAL A 66 -13.76 -5.79 43.58
CA VAL A 66 -14.90 -5.65 42.66
C VAL A 66 -16.10 -6.37 43.26
N ARG A 67 -17.18 -5.62 43.47
CA ARG A 67 -18.49 -6.15 43.85
C ARG A 67 -19.43 -5.99 42.66
N GLU A 68 -19.72 -7.10 41.98
CA GLU A 68 -20.66 -7.14 40.86
C GLU A 68 -22.00 -7.68 41.32
N GLU A 69 -23.08 -6.94 41.03
CA GLU A 69 -24.44 -7.33 41.34
C GLU A 69 -25.23 -7.56 40.05
N VAL A 70 -25.65 -8.81 39.81
CA VAL A 70 -26.48 -9.17 38.66
C VAL A 70 -27.90 -9.43 39.14
N LYS A 71 -28.85 -8.66 38.61
CA LYS A 71 -30.28 -8.83 38.90
C LYS A 71 -30.81 -10.11 38.23
N GLY A 72 -31.38 -10.98 39.05
CA GLY A 72 -31.98 -12.24 38.65
C GLY A 72 -33.50 -12.19 38.54
N PRO A 73 -34.14 -13.35 38.37
CA PRO A 73 -35.59 -13.46 38.30
C PRO A 73 -36.25 -13.18 39.67
N ARG A 74 -37.56 -12.90 39.67
CA ARG A 74 -38.34 -12.78 40.90
C ARG A 74 -38.30 -14.08 41.71
N SER A 75 -38.42 -14.02 43.04
CA SER A 75 -38.48 -15.20 43.89
C SER A 75 -39.70 -16.08 43.64
N SER A 76 -40.75 -15.49 43.03
CA SER A 76 -41.95 -16.17 42.53
C SER A 76 -41.84 -16.68 41.08
N ALA A 77 -40.68 -16.56 40.43
CA ALA A 77 -40.52 -16.98 39.04
C ALA A 77 -40.47 -18.51 38.89
N PRO A 78 -40.83 -19.07 37.71
CA PRO A 78 -40.79 -20.51 37.47
C PRO A 78 -39.39 -21.12 37.74
N PRO A 79 -39.31 -22.38 38.22
CA PRO A 79 -38.03 -23.02 38.57
C PRO A 79 -36.98 -22.98 37.46
N GLN A 80 -37.41 -23.09 36.20
CA GLN A 80 -36.54 -23.05 35.02
C GLN A 80 -35.81 -21.69 34.84
N ALA A 81 -36.45 -20.58 35.23
CA ALA A 81 -35.82 -19.25 35.15
C ALA A 81 -34.73 -19.08 36.21
N LEU A 82 -34.93 -19.67 37.39
CA LEU A 82 -33.93 -19.69 38.46
C LEU A 82 -32.75 -20.60 38.09
N GLU A 83 -33.01 -21.79 37.55
CA GLU A 83 -31.94 -22.70 37.08
C GLU A 83 -31.09 -22.09 35.97
N GLY A 84 -31.71 -21.39 35.01
CA GLY A 84 -30.99 -20.65 33.97
C GLY A 84 -30.11 -19.52 34.53
N PHE A 85 -30.60 -18.83 35.57
CA PHE A 85 -29.85 -17.77 36.25
C PHE A 85 -28.66 -18.32 37.04
N LEU A 86 -28.85 -19.40 37.80
CA LEU A 86 -27.77 -20.08 38.56
C LEU A 86 -26.69 -20.63 37.62
N ARG A 87 -27.07 -21.19 36.47
CA ARG A 87 -26.09 -21.66 35.45
C ARG A 87 -25.31 -20.50 34.83
N LYS A 88 -25.93 -19.33 34.68
CA LYS A 88 -25.29 -18.13 34.13
C LYS A 88 -24.31 -17.49 35.11
N THR A 89 -24.65 -17.44 36.40
CA THR A 89 -23.80 -16.81 37.42
C THR A 89 -22.79 -17.77 38.03
N GLY A 90 -23.00 -19.09 37.90
CA GLY A 90 -22.16 -20.13 38.49
C GLY A 90 -22.31 -20.25 40.02
N LEU A 91 -23.28 -19.54 40.61
CA LEU A 91 -23.57 -19.53 42.04
C LEU A 91 -24.65 -20.55 42.38
N THR A 92 -24.69 -21.00 43.64
CA THR A 92 -25.77 -21.81 44.18
C THR A 92 -26.90 -20.92 44.73
N ARG A 93 -28.12 -21.47 44.89
CA ARG A 93 -29.30 -20.68 45.29
C ARG A 93 -29.13 -20.00 46.65
N ASP A 94 -28.42 -20.65 47.56
CA ASP A 94 -28.04 -20.17 48.90
C ASP A 94 -27.02 -19.03 48.88
N GLN A 95 -26.37 -18.78 47.74
CA GLN A 95 -25.43 -17.67 47.53
C GLN A 95 -26.08 -16.44 46.88
N LEU A 96 -27.39 -16.48 46.62
CA LEU A 96 -28.14 -15.34 46.09
C LEU A 96 -28.78 -14.52 47.22
N GLU A 97 -28.77 -13.21 47.07
CA GLU A 97 -29.46 -12.29 47.98
C GLU A 97 -30.86 -11.99 47.45
N GLU A 98 -31.91 -12.19 48.25
CA GLU A 98 -33.27 -11.79 47.88
C GLU A 98 -33.57 -10.38 48.42
N ARG A 99 -33.91 -9.45 47.51
CA ARG A 99 -34.33 -8.08 47.85
C ARG A 99 -35.60 -7.74 47.09
N ASP A 100 -36.64 -7.29 47.80
CA ASP A 100 -37.96 -6.94 47.24
C ASP A 100 -38.58 -8.02 46.32
N GLY A 101 -38.41 -9.29 46.68
CA GLY A 101 -38.94 -10.42 45.90
C GLY A 101 -38.18 -10.69 44.59
N VAL A 102 -36.94 -10.24 44.46
CA VAL A 102 -36.03 -10.49 43.33
C VAL A 102 -34.72 -11.06 43.84
N PHE A 103 -34.20 -12.09 43.17
CA PHE A 103 -32.87 -12.63 43.48
C PHE A 103 -31.77 -11.77 42.85
N PHE A 104 -30.68 -11.56 43.57
CA PHE A 104 -29.47 -10.88 43.13
C PHE A 104 -28.28 -11.79 43.33
N ALA A 105 -27.45 -11.94 42.30
CA ALA A 105 -26.16 -12.58 42.41
C ALA A 105 -25.12 -11.51 42.72
N VAL A 106 -24.61 -11.50 43.96
CA VAL A 106 -23.54 -10.61 44.39
C VAL A 106 -22.25 -11.40 44.39
N THR A 107 -21.32 -11.04 43.51
CA THR A 107 -19.99 -11.65 43.47
C THR A 107 -18.97 -10.64 43.98
N GLU A 108 -18.28 -10.98 45.07
CA GLU A 108 -17.19 -10.19 45.62
C GLU A 108 -15.86 -10.83 45.27
N ARG A 109 -15.02 -10.09 44.54
CA ARG A 109 -13.64 -10.49 44.25
C ARG A 109 -12.70 -9.61 45.07
N PRO A 110 -11.96 -10.17 46.05
CA PRO A 110 -11.03 -9.38 46.84
C PRO A 110 -9.94 -8.78 45.96
N GLY A 111 -9.46 -7.58 46.33
CA GLY A 111 -8.32 -6.96 45.68
C GLY A 111 -7.08 -7.85 45.77
N ARG A 112 -6.35 -7.97 44.67
CA ARG A 112 -5.14 -8.80 44.56
C ARG A 112 -3.90 -7.92 44.54
N ALA A 113 -2.80 -8.38 45.13
CA ALA A 113 -1.55 -7.64 45.06
C ALA A 113 -1.07 -7.49 43.61
N THR A 114 -0.68 -6.29 43.21
CA THR A 114 -0.25 -6.02 41.83
C THR A 114 0.95 -6.87 41.43
N ALA A 115 1.85 -7.19 42.37
CA ALA A 115 2.96 -8.11 42.14
C ALA A 115 2.50 -9.50 41.68
N GLU A 116 1.40 -10.03 42.22
CA GLU A 116 0.83 -11.32 41.79
C GLU A 116 0.17 -11.24 40.41
N VAL A 117 -0.41 -10.08 40.08
CA VAL A 117 -0.90 -9.79 38.72
C VAL A 117 0.26 -9.79 37.73
N LEU A 118 1.34 -9.08 38.04
CA LEU A 118 2.53 -9.01 37.21
C LEU A 118 3.20 -10.38 37.05
N ALA A 119 3.32 -11.17 38.13
CA ALA A 119 3.90 -12.51 38.11
C ALA A 119 3.12 -13.48 37.18
N ALA A 120 1.80 -13.35 37.13
CA ALA A 120 0.95 -14.12 36.21
C ALA A 120 1.00 -13.59 34.77
N ALA A 121 1.10 -12.27 34.60
CA ALA A 121 1.11 -11.61 33.30
C ALA A 121 2.37 -11.92 32.48
N ILE A 122 3.55 -11.94 33.13
CA ILE A 122 4.83 -12.13 32.41
C ILE A 122 4.87 -13.45 31.61
N PRO A 123 4.56 -14.64 32.17
CA PRO A 123 4.52 -15.88 31.40
C PRO A 123 3.42 -15.90 30.32
N ALA A 124 2.27 -15.30 30.59
CA ALA A 124 1.16 -15.22 29.63
C ALA A 124 1.56 -14.41 28.39
N VAL A 125 2.14 -13.22 28.61
CA VAL A 125 2.65 -12.36 27.52
C VAL A 125 3.76 -13.06 26.74
N ILE A 126 4.72 -13.69 27.41
CA ILE A 126 5.81 -14.41 26.73
C ILE A 126 5.27 -15.56 25.88
N ARG A 127 4.25 -16.28 26.34
CA ARG A 127 3.58 -17.36 25.61
C ARG A 127 2.82 -16.85 24.38
N ALA A 128 2.13 -15.72 24.51
CA ALA A 128 1.30 -15.15 23.46
C ALA A 128 2.07 -14.26 22.46
N PHE A 129 3.38 -14.08 22.66
CA PHE A 129 4.16 -13.09 21.92
C PHE A 129 4.24 -13.38 20.40
N PRO A 130 3.84 -12.45 19.53
CA PRO A 130 3.62 -12.70 18.10
C PRO A 130 4.91 -12.58 17.27
N TRP A 131 5.93 -13.38 17.59
CA TRP A 131 7.16 -13.39 16.80
C TRP A 131 6.93 -13.94 15.39
N PRO A 132 7.32 -13.23 14.31
CA PRO A 132 7.20 -13.73 12.94
C PRO A 132 7.98 -15.03 12.72
N LYS A 133 9.10 -15.17 13.43
CA LYS A 133 9.91 -16.38 13.49
C LYS A 133 10.33 -16.63 14.93
N SER A 134 9.92 -17.77 15.46
CA SER A 134 10.24 -18.21 16.82
C SER A 134 10.92 -19.57 16.81
N MET A 135 11.70 -19.87 17.83
CA MET A 135 12.32 -21.16 18.04
C MET A 135 11.98 -21.73 19.41
N ARG A 136 12.24 -23.03 19.57
CA ARG A 136 12.19 -23.77 20.84
C ARG A 136 13.63 -24.07 21.25
N TRP A 137 13.94 -24.01 22.55
CA TRP A 137 15.27 -24.29 23.06
C TRP A 137 15.21 -25.02 24.42
N GLY A 138 16.33 -25.62 24.82
CA GLY A 138 16.45 -26.37 26.08
C GLY A 138 15.87 -27.78 26.05
N ALA A 139 15.92 -28.49 27.18
CA ALA A 139 15.50 -29.90 27.27
C ALA A 139 14.00 -30.12 26.94
N THR A 140 13.18 -29.10 27.16
CA THR A 140 11.74 -29.11 26.88
C THR A 140 11.40 -28.93 25.40
N SER A 141 12.36 -28.56 24.53
CA SER A 141 12.14 -28.32 23.09
C SER A 141 11.71 -29.57 22.30
N ARG A 142 11.81 -30.76 22.92
CA ARG A 142 11.36 -32.04 22.37
C ARG A 142 9.82 -32.15 22.30
N SER A 143 9.09 -31.34 23.07
CA SER A 143 7.64 -31.28 23.02
C SER A 143 7.13 -30.21 22.05
N THR A 144 6.00 -30.47 21.39
CA THR A 144 5.30 -29.46 20.60
C THR A 144 4.67 -28.35 21.46
N GLU A 145 4.54 -28.56 22.76
CA GLU A 145 3.99 -27.61 23.72
C GLU A 145 5.06 -26.69 24.33
N SER A 146 6.33 -26.86 23.95
CA SER A 146 7.41 -26.08 24.54
C SER A 146 7.30 -24.59 24.19
N GLN A 147 7.63 -23.75 25.17
CA GLN A 147 7.70 -22.30 25.03
C GLN A 147 8.51 -21.89 23.79
N ARG A 148 8.00 -20.89 23.06
CA ARG A 148 8.64 -20.31 21.89
C ARG A 148 9.08 -18.87 22.18
N TRP A 149 10.23 -18.48 21.65
CA TRP A 149 10.74 -17.11 21.72
C TRP A 149 11.60 -16.84 20.48
N VAL A 150 11.92 -15.58 20.21
CA VAL A 150 12.76 -15.21 19.05
C VAL A 150 14.16 -15.84 19.11
N ARG A 151 14.70 -15.97 20.31
CA ARG A 151 16.02 -16.53 20.64
C ARG A 151 16.01 -17.10 22.06
N PRO A 152 16.99 -17.91 22.50
CA PRO A 152 17.08 -18.35 23.89
C PRO A 152 17.09 -17.18 24.88
N LEU A 153 16.23 -17.24 25.91
CA LEU A 153 16.25 -16.32 27.04
C LEU A 153 17.40 -16.67 28.01
N HIS A 154 18.05 -15.65 28.56
CA HIS A 154 19.20 -15.77 29.45
C HIS A 154 19.09 -14.96 30.75
N GLY A 155 18.06 -14.13 30.88
CA GLY A 155 17.82 -13.39 32.12
C GLY A 155 16.48 -12.69 32.09
N ILE A 156 15.87 -12.58 33.26
CA ILE A 156 14.66 -11.82 33.49
C ILE A 156 14.95 -10.87 34.66
N VAL A 157 14.79 -9.57 34.45
CA VAL A 157 14.68 -8.61 35.55
C VAL A 157 13.21 -8.26 35.71
N ALA A 158 12.65 -8.45 36.89
CA ALA A 158 11.25 -8.10 37.18
C ALA A 158 11.17 -7.44 38.56
N LEU A 159 11.02 -6.11 38.58
CA LEU A 159 11.07 -5.31 39.81
C LEU A 159 9.84 -4.42 39.94
N PHE A 160 9.17 -4.44 41.09
CA PHE A 160 8.04 -3.57 41.42
C PHE A 160 8.42 -2.64 42.59
N GLY A 161 8.66 -1.36 42.30
CA GLY A 161 9.29 -0.37 43.18
C GLY A 161 10.78 -0.62 43.47
N GLY A 162 11.12 -1.88 43.74
CA GLY A 162 12.46 -2.38 44.04
C GLY A 162 12.43 -3.83 44.54
N GLU A 163 11.24 -4.38 44.78
CA GLU A 163 11.05 -5.78 45.15
C GLU A 163 10.98 -6.67 43.91
N ILE A 164 11.56 -7.88 44.01
CA ILE A 164 11.54 -8.85 42.93
C ILE A 164 10.13 -9.43 42.80
N VAL A 165 9.57 -9.36 41.59
CA VAL A 165 8.35 -10.08 41.23
C VAL A 165 8.75 -11.50 40.81
N PRO A 166 8.45 -12.54 41.60
CA PRO A 166 8.97 -13.89 41.36
C PRO A 166 8.27 -14.52 40.14
N VAL A 167 9.06 -14.80 39.10
CA VAL A 167 8.59 -15.50 37.91
C VAL A 167 9.67 -16.44 37.36
N SER A 168 9.24 -17.62 36.91
CA SER A 168 10.07 -18.58 36.20
C SER A 168 9.52 -18.82 34.80
N VAL A 169 10.34 -18.62 33.77
CA VAL A 169 9.97 -18.88 32.38
C VAL A 169 11.06 -19.66 31.68
N ALA A 170 10.71 -20.85 31.18
CA ALA A 170 11.63 -21.74 30.46
C ALA A 170 12.96 -22.01 31.23
N GLY A 171 12.89 -22.11 32.56
CA GLY A 171 14.05 -22.34 33.43
C GLY A 171 14.88 -21.09 33.72
N VAL A 172 14.41 -19.90 33.36
CA VAL A 172 15.01 -18.61 33.73
C VAL A 172 14.18 -17.97 34.83
N GLU A 173 14.81 -17.77 35.99
CA GLU A 173 14.22 -17.07 37.13
C GLU A 173 14.41 -15.56 37.01
N SER A 174 13.41 -14.80 37.45
CA SER A 174 13.52 -13.35 37.63
C SER A 174 14.43 -12.98 38.78
N GLY A 175 15.19 -11.90 38.61
CA GLY A 175 15.93 -11.28 39.69
C GLY A 175 16.17 -9.78 39.47
N ALA A 176 17.17 -9.25 40.16
CA ALA A 176 17.62 -7.86 40.00
C ALA A 176 18.89 -7.74 39.14
N ALA A 177 19.53 -8.85 38.79
CA ALA A 177 20.81 -8.86 38.07
C ALA A 177 20.62 -8.98 36.55
N THR A 178 21.40 -8.21 35.81
CA THR A 178 21.54 -8.32 34.35
C THR A 178 23.02 -8.19 33.94
N LEU A 179 23.34 -8.17 32.65
CA LEU A 179 24.71 -7.94 32.15
C LEU A 179 24.85 -6.57 31.49
N GLY A 180 26.07 -6.06 31.38
CA GLY A 180 26.39 -4.89 30.56
C GLY A 180 26.68 -5.22 29.10
N HIS A 181 27.38 -4.29 28.45
CA HIS A 181 27.85 -4.47 27.09
C HIS A 181 28.81 -5.66 26.99
N ARG A 182 28.64 -6.50 25.97
CA ARG A 182 29.39 -7.77 25.82
C ARG A 182 30.91 -7.58 25.87
N PHE A 183 31.42 -6.47 25.33
CA PHE A 183 32.86 -6.21 25.21
C PHE A 183 33.37 -5.17 26.21
N HIS A 184 32.55 -4.17 26.56
CA HIS A 184 32.99 -3.05 27.40
C HIS A 184 32.71 -3.29 28.89
N HIS A 185 31.71 -4.11 29.21
CA HIS A 185 31.33 -4.40 30.59
C HIS A 185 30.66 -5.78 30.69
N PRO A 186 31.42 -6.89 30.54
CA PRO A 186 30.85 -8.24 30.52
C PRO A 186 30.32 -8.71 31.87
N GLY A 187 30.67 -8.03 32.97
CA GLY A 187 30.23 -8.35 34.32
C GLY A 187 28.75 -8.11 34.56
N ALA A 188 28.22 -8.75 35.62
CA ALA A 188 26.86 -8.55 36.07
C ALA A 188 26.65 -7.16 36.70
N ILE A 189 25.43 -6.64 36.56
CA ILE A 189 24.97 -5.36 37.06
C ILE A 189 23.68 -5.61 37.82
N THR A 190 23.56 -5.02 39.00
CA THR A 190 22.32 -5.10 39.78
C THR A 190 21.49 -3.83 39.59
N ILE A 191 20.27 -4.00 39.09
CA ILE A 191 19.27 -2.96 38.93
C ILE A 191 18.50 -2.81 40.24
N GLY A 192 18.34 -1.57 40.72
CA GLY A 192 17.65 -1.30 41.98
C GLY A 192 16.17 -1.06 41.77
N SER A 193 15.80 -0.37 40.68
CA SER A 193 14.41 -0.06 40.35
C SER A 193 14.28 0.37 38.89
N ALA A 194 13.06 0.71 38.46
CA ALA A 194 12.84 1.34 37.16
C ALA A 194 13.58 2.69 37.00
N ALA A 195 13.87 3.40 38.10
CA ALA A 195 14.49 4.72 38.06
C ALA A 195 15.98 4.67 37.68
N ASP A 196 16.72 3.63 38.09
CA ASP A 196 18.17 3.51 37.86
C ASP A 196 18.53 2.64 36.64
N TYR A 197 17.53 2.01 36.00
CA TYR A 197 17.71 1.05 34.92
C TYR A 197 18.53 1.61 33.75
N VAL A 198 18.08 2.75 33.21
CA VAL A 198 18.69 3.36 32.01
C VAL A 198 20.11 3.85 32.32
N GLU A 199 20.31 4.52 33.45
CA GLU A 199 21.59 5.10 33.83
C GLU A 199 22.63 4.02 34.16
N LYS A 200 22.25 2.96 34.88
CA LYS A 200 23.14 1.82 35.18
C LYS A 200 23.56 1.07 33.93
N LEU A 201 22.63 0.82 33.00
CA LEU A 201 22.97 0.17 31.73
C LEU A 201 23.85 1.07 30.86
N ARG A 202 23.62 2.39 30.84
CA ARG A 202 24.49 3.34 30.16
C ARG A 202 25.90 3.33 30.75
N ALA A 203 26.05 3.34 32.07
CA ALA A 203 27.36 3.25 32.73
C ALA A 203 28.11 1.95 32.35
N ALA A 204 27.37 0.89 32.04
CA ALA A 204 27.89 -0.36 31.51
C ALA A 204 27.87 -0.46 29.98
N HIS A 205 27.88 0.68 29.28
CA HIS A 205 27.97 0.82 27.82
C HIS A 205 26.81 0.19 27.05
N VAL A 206 25.58 0.26 27.58
CA VAL A 206 24.36 -0.16 26.87
C VAL A 206 23.41 1.03 26.81
N ILE A 207 23.23 1.59 25.61
CA ILE A 207 22.16 2.55 25.35
C ILE A 207 20.90 1.73 25.05
N VAL A 208 20.00 1.64 26.03
CA VAL A 208 18.77 0.83 25.89
C VAL A 208 17.77 1.43 24.93
N ASP A 209 17.75 2.76 24.84
CA ASP A 209 16.86 3.47 23.94
C ASP A 209 17.32 3.30 22.49
N GLN A 210 16.42 2.79 21.64
CA GLN A 210 16.68 2.62 20.22
C GLN A 210 16.69 3.98 19.51
N ASP A 211 15.80 4.89 19.89
CA ASP A 211 15.63 6.18 19.25
C ASP A 211 16.85 7.08 19.52
N GLU A 212 17.44 6.96 20.70
CA GLU A 212 18.72 7.60 21.02
C GLU A 212 19.89 7.03 20.19
N ARG A 213 19.98 5.70 20.06
CA ARG A 213 21.02 5.09 19.21
C ARG A 213 20.88 5.50 17.75
N MET A 214 19.64 5.58 17.25
CA MET A 214 19.37 6.09 15.91
C MET A 214 19.84 7.54 15.76
N ALA A 215 19.51 8.41 16.72
CA ALA A 215 19.95 9.80 16.72
C ALA A 215 21.48 9.94 16.75
N LEU A 216 22.17 9.13 17.56
CA LEU A 216 23.64 9.09 17.62
C LEU A 216 24.24 8.68 16.28
N ILE A 217 23.77 7.56 15.70
CA ILE A 217 24.26 7.07 14.41
C ILE A 217 24.08 8.13 13.33
N ARG A 218 22.86 8.69 13.20
CA ARG A 218 22.53 9.72 12.21
C ARG A 218 23.45 10.93 12.34
N THR A 219 23.57 11.48 13.55
CA THR A 219 24.34 12.70 13.80
C THR A 219 25.83 12.47 13.56
N ARG A 220 26.39 11.36 14.08
CA ARG A 220 27.82 11.12 14.00
C ARG A 220 28.25 10.67 12.61
N ALA A 221 27.47 9.84 11.91
CA ALA A 221 27.76 9.47 10.52
C ALA A 221 27.75 10.70 9.60
N ALA A 222 26.75 11.58 9.74
CA ALA A 222 26.68 12.82 8.96
C ALA A 222 27.84 13.77 9.29
N ALA A 223 28.21 13.89 10.57
CA ALA A 223 29.36 14.70 10.97
C ALA A 223 30.68 14.18 10.38
N LEU A 224 30.93 12.86 10.43
CA LEU A 224 32.11 12.24 9.85
C LEU A 224 32.21 12.45 8.33
N ALA A 225 31.09 12.35 7.62
CA ALA A 225 31.04 12.65 6.19
C ALA A 225 31.42 14.11 5.92
N ARG A 226 30.80 15.07 6.64
CA ARG A 226 31.10 16.50 6.50
C ARG A 226 32.55 16.85 6.83
N GLU A 227 33.09 16.30 7.91
CA GLU A 227 34.51 16.45 8.31
C GLU A 227 35.45 16.00 7.19
N ALA A 228 35.04 15.03 6.36
CA ALA A 228 35.78 14.54 5.20
C ALA A 228 35.44 15.25 3.87
N GLY A 229 34.67 16.34 3.90
CA GLY A 229 34.25 17.08 2.71
C GLY A 229 33.21 16.34 1.85
N LEU A 230 32.42 15.46 2.47
CA LEU A 230 31.40 14.64 1.81
C LEU A 230 30.02 14.90 2.41
N GLU A 231 29.01 14.43 1.69
CA GLU A 231 27.63 14.34 2.16
C GLU A 231 27.25 12.87 2.39
N LEU A 232 26.64 12.55 3.52
CA LEU A 232 26.14 11.19 3.77
C LEU A 232 24.85 10.98 2.97
N ILE A 233 24.71 9.85 2.27
CA ILE A 233 23.42 9.48 1.69
C ILE A 233 22.52 8.99 2.83
N GLU A 234 21.47 9.77 3.13
CA GLU A 234 20.53 9.48 4.21
C GLU A 234 19.73 8.20 3.94
N ASP A 235 19.59 7.37 4.99
CA ASP A 235 18.88 6.10 4.92
C ASP A 235 18.35 5.71 6.32
N GLU A 236 17.12 6.13 6.63
CA GLU A 236 16.50 5.89 7.93
C GLU A 236 16.29 4.39 8.23
N GLY A 237 16.02 3.59 7.19
CA GLY A 237 15.94 2.14 7.35
C GLY A 237 17.26 1.55 7.81
N LEU A 238 18.37 2.05 7.26
CA LEU A 238 19.71 1.62 7.64
C LEU A 238 20.15 2.16 9.01
N VAL A 239 19.70 3.37 9.39
CA VAL A 239 19.87 3.91 10.75
C VAL A 239 19.17 3.01 11.77
N ALA A 240 17.90 2.65 11.53
CA ALA A 240 17.15 1.75 12.40
C ALA A 240 17.79 0.35 12.49
N GLU A 241 18.24 -0.20 11.36
CA GLU A 241 18.93 -1.49 11.32
C GLU A 241 20.24 -1.46 12.12
N ASN A 242 21.10 -0.44 11.92
CA ASN A 242 22.35 -0.31 12.67
C ASN A 242 22.12 -0.09 14.18
N ALA A 243 21.10 0.68 14.56
CA ALA A 243 20.70 0.82 15.95
C ALA A 243 20.22 -0.51 16.55
N GLY A 244 19.54 -1.33 15.75
CA GLY A 244 19.13 -2.68 16.15
C GLY A 244 20.27 -3.70 16.20
N LEU A 245 21.44 -3.42 15.60
CA LEU A 245 22.62 -4.28 15.62
C LEU A 245 23.64 -3.92 16.72
N THR A 246 23.52 -2.75 17.33
CA THR A 246 24.52 -2.22 18.27
C THR A 246 23.88 -1.78 19.58
N GLU A 247 24.48 -2.12 20.73
CA GLU A 247 24.11 -1.57 22.05
C GLU A 247 24.91 -0.29 22.36
N TRP A 248 26.07 -0.13 21.74
CA TRP A 248 26.95 1.05 21.84
C TRP A 248 27.49 1.43 20.44
N PRO A 249 26.69 2.16 19.63
CA PRO A 249 27.06 2.49 18.26
C PRO A 249 28.25 3.45 18.20
N VAL A 250 29.24 3.09 17.38
CA VAL A 250 30.40 3.91 17.04
C VAL A 250 30.52 3.98 15.52
N PRO A 251 29.93 5.01 14.87
CA PRO A 251 30.12 5.23 13.43
C PRO A 251 31.58 5.56 13.10
N LEU A 252 32.09 4.97 12.02
CA LEU A 252 33.47 5.09 11.55
C LEU A 252 33.51 5.28 10.03
N LEU A 253 34.23 6.30 9.55
CA LEU A 253 34.39 6.57 8.12
C LEU A 253 35.55 5.74 7.54
N GLY A 254 35.28 5.09 6.42
CA GLY A 254 36.25 4.36 5.61
C GLY A 254 36.25 4.81 4.15
N ARG A 255 37.29 4.37 3.43
CA ARG A 255 37.45 4.56 1.97
C ARG A 255 37.65 3.22 1.31
N PHE A 256 37.09 3.05 0.11
CA PHE A 256 37.36 1.92 -0.78
C PHE A 256 38.06 2.41 -2.06
N ASP A 257 38.53 1.48 -2.89
CA ASP A 257 39.23 1.80 -4.14
C ASP A 257 38.32 2.58 -5.10
N ALA A 258 38.80 3.72 -5.61
CA ALA A 258 38.04 4.55 -6.53
C ALA A 258 37.72 3.83 -7.85
N ALA A 259 38.49 2.80 -8.23
CA ALA A 259 38.21 1.97 -9.40
C ALA A 259 36.82 1.30 -9.35
N PHE A 260 36.23 1.10 -8.17
CA PHE A 260 34.87 0.56 -8.07
C PHE A 260 33.80 1.55 -8.52
N LEU A 261 34.09 2.85 -8.61
CA LEU A 261 33.14 3.87 -9.09
C LEU A 261 32.83 3.75 -10.60
N GLU A 262 33.51 2.86 -11.32
CA GLU A 262 33.17 2.48 -12.69
C GLU A 262 31.91 1.60 -12.76
N VAL A 263 31.56 0.91 -11.67
CA VAL A 263 30.33 0.14 -11.54
C VAL A 263 29.18 1.10 -11.23
N PRO A 264 27.95 0.85 -11.73
CA PRO A 264 26.80 1.68 -11.43
C PRO A 264 26.62 2.00 -9.93
N PRO A 265 26.34 3.26 -9.57
CA PRO A 265 26.33 3.69 -8.17
C PRO A 265 25.30 2.95 -7.30
N GLU A 266 24.16 2.55 -7.87
CA GLU A 266 23.14 1.79 -7.14
C GLU A 266 23.60 0.37 -6.78
N VAL A 267 24.46 -0.26 -7.60
CA VAL A 267 25.07 -1.55 -7.28
C VAL A 267 25.98 -1.40 -6.06
N ILE A 268 26.81 -0.36 -6.03
CA ILE A 268 27.73 -0.08 -4.92
C ILE A 268 26.92 0.21 -3.65
N GLN A 269 25.91 1.07 -3.75
CA GLN A 269 25.04 1.41 -2.63
C GLN A 269 24.28 0.19 -2.11
N LEU A 270 23.71 -0.64 -2.99
CA LEU A 270 22.99 -1.85 -2.59
C LEU A 270 23.93 -2.87 -1.95
N THR A 271 25.13 -3.08 -2.52
CA THR A 271 26.15 -3.97 -1.96
C THR A 271 26.58 -3.53 -0.56
N ALA A 272 26.86 -2.24 -0.38
CA ALA A 272 27.21 -1.67 0.92
C ALA A 272 26.06 -1.79 1.93
N ARG A 273 24.83 -1.47 1.50
CA ARG A 273 23.63 -1.48 2.35
C ARG A 273 23.16 -2.87 2.74
N VAL A 274 23.06 -3.80 1.79
CA VAL A 274 22.45 -5.13 2.00
C VAL A 274 23.43 -6.07 2.69
N ASN A 275 24.65 -6.19 2.15
CA ASN A 275 25.62 -7.17 2.64
C ASN A 275 26.33 -6.73 3.92
N GLN A 276 26.58 -5.42 4.08
CA GLN A 276 27.46 -4.92 5.16
C GLN A 276 26.82 -3.88 6.09
N LYS A 277 25.62 -3.39 5.78
CA LYS A 277 24.91 -2.36 6.54
C LYS A 277 25.69 -1.04 6.64
N TYR A 278 26.48 -0.71 5.61
CA TYR A 278 27.23 0.54 5.56
C TYR A 278 26.45 1.64 4.86
N PHE A 279 26.61 2.86 5.34
CA PHE A 279 26.18 4.05 4.62
C PHE A 279 27.21 4.40 3.55
N VAL A 280 26.77 5.01 2.45
CA VAL A 280 27.62 5.54 1.40
C VAL A 280 27.55 7.06 1.37
N CYS A 281 28.53 7.70 0.74
CA CYS A 281 28.62 9.16 0.72
C CYS A 281 28.64 9.70 -0.72
N ARG A 282 28.24 10.96 -0.88
CA ARG A 282 28.40 11.74 -2.12
C ARG A 282 29.49 12.80 -1.97
N SER A 283 30.12 13.14 -3.07
CA SER A 283 30.98 14.32 -3.19
C SER A 283 30.14 15.60 -3.35
N ALA A 284 30.79 16.76 -3.24
CA ALA A 284 30.14 18.07 -3.36
C ALA A 284 29.45 18.31 -4.73
N ASP A 285 29.82 17.55 -5.77
CA ASP A 285 29.18 17.58 -7.09
C ASP A 285 27.97 16.63 -7.21
N GLY A 286 27.55 16.01 -6.10
CA GLY A 286 26.40 15.10 -6.02
C GLY A 286 26.68 13.67 -6.49
N LYS A 287 27.90 13.35 -6.94
CA LYS A 287 28.26 11.99 -7.38
C LYS A 287 28.57 11.09 -6.20
N LEU A 288 28.43 9.78 -6.39
CA LEU A 288 28.84 8.79 -5.40
C LEU A 288 30.36 8.89 -5.17
N ALA A 289 30.76 9.00 -3.91
CA ALA A 289 32.17 9.03 -3.50
C ALA A 289 32.65 7.64 -3.06
N ASN A 290 33.97 7.41 -3.13
CA ASN A 290 34.61 6.17 -2.67
C ASN A 290 34.71 6.07 -1.14
N ALA A 291 33.64 6.43 -0.43
CA ALA A 291 33.55 6.46 1.02
C ALA A 291 32.35 5.68 1.54
N PHE A 292 32.54 5.09 2.71
CA PHE A 292 31.49 4.41 3.45
C PHE A 292 31.57 4.75 4.93
N VAL A 293 30.46 4.67 5.65
CA VAL A 293 30.43 4.72 7.11
C VAL A 293 29.91 3.37 7.63
N CYS A 294 30.73 2.68 8.41
CA CYS A 294 30.31 1.49 9.15
C CYS A 294 30.01 1.83 10.61
N THR A 295 29.11 1.09 11.25
CA THR A 295 28.81 1.28 12.69
C THR A 295 29.41 0.11 13.47
N ALA A 296 30.43 0.38 14.27
CA ALA A 296 30.96 -0.60 15.21
C ALA A 296 30.11 -0.64 16.49
N ASN A 297 30.08 -1.78 17.16
CA ASN A 297 29.51 -1.91 18.50
C ASN A 297 30.57 -1.77 19.60
N ILE A 298 31.78 -1.31 19.26
CA ILE A 298 32.93 -1.25 20.17
C ILE A 298 33.65 0.08 19.96
N ALA A 299 33.90 0.79 21.06
CA ALA A 299 34.87 1.88 21.12
C ALA A 299 36.29 1.31 21.18
N ALA A 300 36.94 1.16 20.03
CA ALA A 300 38.29 0.62 19.92
C ALA A 300 39.35 1.63 20.41
N SER A 301 40.43 1.13 21.02
CA SER A 301 41.51 1.96 21.56
C SER A 301 42.34 2.70 20.50
N ASP A 302 42.29 2.25 19.25
CA ASP A 302 42.95 2.88 18.09
C ASP A 302 42.03 3.85 17.33
N GLY A 303 40.91 4.26 17.95
CA GLY A 303 39.90 5.11 17.31
C GLY A 303 39.12 4.40 16.19
N GLY A 304 39.23 3.07 16.07
CA GLY A 304 38.54 2.27 15.06
C GLY A 304 39.34 2.02 13.79
N ALA A 305 40.63 2.38 13.73
CA ALA A 305 41.45 2.26 12.52
C ALA A 305 41.51 0.83 11.97
N LYS A 306 41.78 -0.18 12.82
CA LYS A 306 41.79 -1.59 12.43
C LYS A 306 40.40 -2.10 12.03
N ILE A 307 39.35 -1.61 12.68
CA ILE A 307 37.96 -1.94 12.31
C ILE A 307 37.70 -1.45 10.89
N VAL A 308 38.00 -0.18 10.58
CA VAL A 308 37.84 0.38 9.24
C VAL A 308 38.67 -0.39 8.20
N GLU A 309 39.90 -0.77 8.52
CA GLU A 309 40.75 -1.56 7.63
C GLU A 309 40.14 -2.94 7.31
N GLY A 310 39.65 -3.65 8.31
CA GLY A 310 38.97 -4.93 8.13
C GLY A 310 37.70 -4.80 7.30
N ASN A 311 36.84 -3.82 7.63
CA ASN A 311 35.59 -3.57 6.90
C ASN A 311 35.86 -3.14 5.44
N ARG A 312 36.95 -2.39 5.19
CA ARG A 312 37.40 -2.06 3.83
C ARG A 312 37.70 -3.31 3.01
N LYS A 313 38.43 -4.29 3.57
CA LYS A 313 38.77 -5.54 2.89
C LYS A 313 37.52 -6.35 2.55
N VAL A 314 36.56 -6.41 3.49
CA VAL A 314 35.29 -7.11 3.27
C VAL A 314 34.46 -6.43 2.19
N LEU A 315 34.34 -5.10 2.23
CA LEU A 315 33.62 -4.34 1.19
C LEU A 315 34.26 -4.50 -0.19
N ALA A 316 35.59 -4.39 -0.27
CA ALA A 316 36.32 -4.52 -1.52
C ALA A 316 36.09 -5.90 -2.17
N ALA A 317 36.05 -6.98 -1.40
CA ALA A 317 35.73 -8.31 -1.92
C ALA A 317 34.31 -8.35 -2.52
N ARG A 318 33.31 -7.78 -1.82
CA ARG A 318 31.93 -7.73 -2.33
C ARG A 318 31.76 -6.85 -3.56
N LEU A 319 32.45 -5.71 -3.61
CA LEU A 319 32.44 -4.84 -4.78
C LEU A 319 33.18 -5.46 -5.97
N ALA A 320 34.21 -6.29 -5.73
CA ALA A 320 34.87 -7.06 -6.77
C ALA A 320 33.94 -8.11 -7.38
N ASP A 321 33.16 -8.82 -6.56
CA ASP A 321 32.15 -9.76 -7.04
C ASP A 321 31.09 -9.05 -7.90
N ALA A 322 30.56 -7.91 -7.40
CA ALA A 322 29.59 -7.11 -8.14
C ALA A 322 30.16 -6.59 -9.47
N ARG A 323 31.39 -6.06 -9.45
CA ARG A 323 32.09 -5.63 -10.67
C ARG A 323 32.26 -6.77 -11.66
N PHE A 324 32.63 -7.96 -11.19
CA PHE A 324 32.79 -9.13 -12.05
C PHE A 324 31.49 -9.49 -12.78
N PHE A 325 30.34 -9.44 -12.10
CA PHE A 325 29.04 -9.65 -12.74
C PHE A 325 28.77 -8.57 -13.80
N TYR A 326 28.97 -7.30 -13.45
CA TYR A 326 28.76 -6.17 -14.36
C TYR A 326 29.61 -6.29 -15.64
N ASP A 327 30.91 -6.51 -15.48
CA ASP A 327 31.87 -6.64 -16.59
C ASP A 327 31.60 -7.89 -17.44
N THR A 328 31.06 -8.96 -16.83
CA THR A 328 30.70 -10.19 -17.54
C THR A 328 29.41 -10.01 -18.34
N ASP A 329 28.40 -9.38 -17.76
CA ASP A 329 27.12 -9.14 -18.41
C ASP A 329 27.25 -8.20 -19.61
N LEU A 330 28.12 -7.18 -19.51
CA LEU A 330 28.42 -6.26 -20.62
C LEU A 330 28.98 -6.93 -21.88
N LYS A 331 29.58 -8.13 -21.76
CA LYS A 331 30.13 -8.86 -22.91
C LYS A 331 29.05 -9.45 -23.83
N VAL A 332 27.82 -9.58 -23.33
CA VAL A 332 26.69 -10.13 -24.08
C VAL A 332 25.67 -9.01 -24.32
N PRO A 333 25.43 -8.59 -25.58
CA PRO A 333 24.44 -7.56 -25.90
C PRO A 333 23.06 -7.88 -25.32
N LEU A 334 22.31 -6.86 -24.90
CA LEU A 334 20.96 -7.05 -24.33
C LEU A 334 20.02 -7.78 -25.28
N GLU A 335 20.16 -7.55 -26.58
CA GLU A 335 19.38 -8.25 -27.60
C GLU A 335 19.64 -9.77 -27.62
N GLU A 336 20.87 -10.18 -27.35
CA GLU A 336 21.21 -11.60 -27.19
C GLU A 336 20.76 -12.15 -25.82
N GLN A 337 20.77 -11.33 -24.77
CA GLN A 337 20.18 -11.69 -23.48
C GLN A 337 18.66 -11.88 -23.59
N ALA A 338 17.97 -11.00 -24.33
CA ALA A 338 16.52 -11.04 -24.52
C ALA A 338 16.02 -12.37 -25.09
N LYS A 339 16.81 -13.03 -25.95
CA LYS A 339 16.49 -14.38 -26.48
C LYS A 339 16.37 -15.44 -25.38
N LYS A 340 17.07 -15.27 -24.26
CA LYS A 340 17.00 -16.21 -23.13
C LYS A 340 15.71 -16.07 -22.33
N LEU A 341 14.90 -15.02 -22.55
CA LEU A 341 13.60 -14.85 -21.90
C LEU A 341 12.59 -15.93 -22.28
N GLU A 342 12.77 -16.60 -23.42
CA GLU A 342 12.00 -17.78 -23.82
C GLU A 342 12.15 -18.95 -22.83
N LYS A 343 13.20 -18.94 -21.99
CA LYS A 343 13.42 -19.97 -20.96
C LYS A 343 12.78 -19.61 -19.62
N ILE A 344 12.31 -18.37 -19.44
CA ILE A 344 11.66 -17.94 -18.21
C ILE A 344 10.16 -18.06 -18.40
N VAL A 345 9.52 -18.96 -17.64
CA VAL A 345 8.06 -19.08 -17.61
C VAL A 345 7.50 -17.83 -16.93
N PHE A 346 6.66 -17.07 -17.63
CA PHE A 346 5.92 -15.97 -17.04
C PHE A 346 4.72 -16.51 -16.26
N HIS A 347 3.95 -17.39 -16.89
CA HIS A 347 2.88 -18.15 -16.25
C HIS A 347 2.56 -19.38 -17.12
N GLU A 348 2.16 -20.51 -16.53
CA GLU A 348 1.93 -21.77 -17.26
C GLU A 348 0.92 -21.63 -18.43
N LYS A 349 -0.04 -20.70 -18.28
CA LYS A 349 -1.09 -20.41 -19.27
C LYS A 349 -0.74 -19.25 -20.22
N LEU A 350 0.21 -18.38 -19.85
CA LEU A 350 0.53 -17.15 -20.59
C LEU A 350 1.87 -17.23 -21.32
N GLY A 351 2.55 -18.38 -21.20
CA GLY A 351 3.83 -18.64 -21.84
C GLY A 351 5.00 -18.05 -21.07
N THR A 352 5.95 -17.53 -21.83
CA THR A 352 7.27 -17.09 -21.37
C THR A 352 7.33 -15.58 -21.16
N VAL A 353 8.40 -15.10 -20.53
CA VAL A 353 8.65 -13.66 -20.43
C VAL A 353 8.89 -13.05 -21.82
N ALA A 354 9.43 -13.81 -22.78
CA ALA A 354 9.54 -13.37 -24.17
C ALA A 354 8.15 -13.11 -24.80
N ASP A 355 7.18 -14.01 -24.58
CA ASP A 355 5.81 -13.83 -25.07
C ASP A 355 5.16 -12.57 -24.47
N LYS A 356 5.38 -12.32 -23.17
CA LYS A 356 4.95 -11.08 -22.51
C LYS A 356 5.59 -9.84 -23.16
N VAL A 357 6.91 -9.84 -23.30
CA VAL A 357 7.65 -8.71 -23.87
C VAL A 357 7.18 -8.39 -25.30
N GLU A 358 6.86 -9.40 -26.11
CA GLU A 358 6.31 -9.21 -27.45
C GLU A 358 4.96 -8.48 -27.43
N ARG A 359 4.04 -8.89 -26.54
CA ARG A 359 2.73 -8.22 -26.40
C ARG A 359 2.89 -6.78 -25.91
N VAL A 360 3.77 -6.55 -24.93
CA VAL A 360 4.08 -5.22 -24.42
C VAL A 360 4.66 -4.33 -25.50
N ALA A 361 5.56 -4.84 -26.35
CA ALA A 361 6.15 -4.09 -27.45
C ALA A 361 5.11 -3.65 -28.48
N LYS A 362 4.21 -4.55 -28.88
CA LYS A 362 3.10 -4.24 -29.79
C LYS A 362 2.16 -3.18 -29.22
N LEU A 363 1.79 -3.30 -27.94
CA LEU A 363 0.92 -2.33 -27.30
C LEU A 363 1.61 -0.97 -27.12
N ALA A 364 2.88 -0.94 -26.70
CA ALA A 364 3.64 0.30 -26.53
C ALA A 364 3.77 1.07 -27.85
N ARG A 365 4.04 0.37 -28.94
CA ARG A 365 4.05 0.94 -30.30
C ARG A 365 2.68 1.52 -30.66
N TRP A 366 1.62 0.72 -30.49
CA TRP A 366 0.25 1.10 -30.84
C TRP A 366 -0.23 2.33 -30.06
N LEU A 367 0.07 2.43 -28.76
CA LEU A 367 -0.25 3.61 -27.93
C LEU A 367 0.35 4.90 -28.51
N VAL A 368 1.53 4.82 -29.13
CA VAL A 368 2.16 5.97 -29.78
C VAL A 368 1.54 6.25 -31.16
N GLU A 369 1.27 5.22 -31.95
CA GLU A 369 0.68 5.34 -33.29
C GLU A 369 -0.72 5.97 -33.26
N GLU A 370 -1.55 5.57 -32.30
CA GLU A 370 -2.89 6.15 -32.05
C GLU A 370 -2.83 7.57 -31.45
N GLY A 371 -1.63 8.08 -31.14
CA GLY A 371 -1.45 9.41 -30.56
C GLY A 371 -1.88 9.53 -29.09
N ILE A 372 -2.13 8.42 -28.41
CA ILE A 372 -2.42 8.38 -26.97
C ILE A 372 -1.19 8.84 -26.18
N VAL A 373 0.01 8.43 -26.63
CA VAL A 373 1.30 8.88 -26.09
C VAL A 373 2.08 9.62 -27.18
N GLY A 374 2.52 10.86 -26.91
CA GLY A 374 3.15 11.72 -27.93
C GLY A 374 4.37 12.53 -27.44
N PRO A 375 5.13 13.17 -28.36
CA PRO A 375 6.43 13.76 -28.07
C PRO A 375 6.45 14.87 -27.01
N SER A 376 5.35 15.61 -26.83
CA SER A 376 5.05 16.52 -25.72
C SER A 376 3.71 17.21 -26.01
N GLY A 377 2.70 17.05 -25.15
CA GLY A 377 1.64 18.04 -24.97
C GLY A 377 0.63 18.25 -26.11
N ASN A 378 0.26 17.23 -26.89
CA ASN A 378 -0.98 17.28 -27.67
C ASN A 378 -2.19 17.05 -26.74
N HIS A 379 -2.29 17.86 -25.69
CA HIS A 379 -3.51 18.01 -24.90
C HIS A 379 -4.18 19.29 -25.39
N PRO A 380 -5.41 19.24 -25.93
CA PRO A 380 -6.18 20.45 -26.09
C PRO A 380 -6.49 20.99 -24.68
N GLY A 381 -5.84 22.07 -24.25
CA GLY A 381 -6.09 22.74 -22.97
C GLY A 381 -4.85 22.95 -22.07
N GLU A 382 -4.21 24.10 -22.25
CA GLU A 382 -3.45 24.95 -21.30
C GLU A 382 -2.41 24.39 -20.28
N GLY A 383 -1.19 24.96 -20.36
CA GLY A 383 -0.47 25.58 -19.23
C GLY A 383 0.20 24.69 -18.15
N ARG A 384 1.44 24.24 -18.37
CA ARG A 384 2.30 23.70 -17.28
C ARG A 384 3.00 24.84 -16.50
N GLY A 385 2.86 24.84 -15.17
CA GLY A 385 3.75 25.54 -14.23
C GLY A 385 5.17 24.93 -14.19
N PRO A 386 6.12 25.54 -13.46
CA PRO A 386 7.55 25.41 -13.76
C PRO A 386 8.06 23.98 -13.55
N ALA A 387 8.60 23.42 -14.63
CA ALA A 387 9.28 22.14 -14.66
C ALA A 387 10.56 22.17 -13.83
N SER A 388 10.76 21.16 -12.98
CA SER A 388 12.09 20.81 -12.47
C SER A 388 12.57 19.55 -13.20
N GLY A 389 13.78 19.61 -13.78
CA GLY A 389 14.48 18.51 -14.44
C GLY A 389 14.18 18.37 -15.95
N GLY A 390 14.99 19.01 -16.79
CA GLY A 390 14.81 19.04 -18.24
C GLY A 390 14.97 17.67 -18.94
N SER A 391 13.88 17.16 -19.50
CA SER A 391 13.90 16.25 -20.63
C SER A 391 14.15 17.05 -21.91
N GLN A 392 15.43 17.18 -22.30
CA GLN A 392 15.79 17.63 -23.64
C GLN A 392 15.62 16.46 -24.61
N LEU A 393 14.40 16.30 -25.11
CA LEU A 393 14.18 15.57 -26.35
C LEU A 393 14.99 16.22 -27.47
N ASP A 394 15.55 15.42 -28.37
CA ASP A 394 16.28 15.87 -29.54
C ASP A 394 15.41 16.87 -30.36
N PRO A 395 15.91 18.08 -30.71
CA PRO A 395 15.14 19.09 -31.42
C PRO A 395 14.46 18.62 -32.72
N GLY A 396 14.97 17.55 -33.35
CA GLY A 396 14.39 16.94 -34.55
C GLY A 396 13.00 16.31 -34.33
N LEU A 397 12.77 15.67 -33.18
CA LEU A 397 11.50 14.99 -32.85
C LEU A 397 10.34 15.95 -32.56
N ARG A 398 10.63 17.23 -32.33
CA ARG A 398 9.62 18.28 -32.11
C ARG A 398 9.07 18.88 -33.40
N ARG A 399 9.70 18.61 -34.55
CA ARG A 399 9.41 19.31 -35.84
C ARG A 399 8.76 18.45 -36.92
N GLY A 400 8.75 17.12 -36.79
CA GLY A 400 8.17 16.21 -37.80
C GLY A 400 6.86 15.62 -37.31
N GLY A 401 5.74 15.91 -37.95
CA GLY A 401 4.41 15.38 -37.61
C GLY A 401 4.35 13.85 -37.54
N GLU A 402 3.92 13.17 -38.61
CA GLU A 402 3.81 11.70 -38.65
C GLU A 402 5.18 11.01 -38.53
N GLU A 403 6.24 11.59 -39.10
CA GLU A 403 7.61 11.04 -39.04
C GLU A 403 8.17 11.01 -37.60
N GLY A 404 7.89 12.03 -36.78
CA GLY A 404 8.31 12.06 -35.38
C GLY A 404 7.53 11.05 -34.52
N ARG A 405 6.26 10.79 -34.86
CA ARG A 405 5.45 9.76 -34.21
C ARG A 405 5.94 8.36 -34.55
N ALA A 406 6.26 8.09 -35.82
CA ALA A 406 6.81 6.80 -36.24
C ALA A 406 8.14 6.48 -35.53
N ALA A 407 9.07 7.44 -35.50
CA ALA A 407 10.34 7.28 -34.78
C ALA A 407 10.12 7.03 -33.27
N LEU A 408 9.17 7.73 -32.65
CA LEU A 408 8.83 7.51 -31.24
C LEU A 408 8.23 6.12 -31.00
N ALA A 409 7.39 5.64 -31.91
CA ALA A 409 6.80 4.31 -31.85
C ALA A 409 7.86 3.22 -31.98
N ASP A 410 8.83 3.39 -32.89
CA ASP A 410 9.98 2.47 -33.04
C ASP A 410 10.84 2.43 -31.77
N MET A 411 11.07 3.59 -31.13
CA MET A 411 11.79 3.66 -29.85
C MET A 411 11.02 2.96 -28.71
N ALA A 412 9.69 3.14 -28.65
CA ALA A 412 8.83 2.48 -27.66
C ALA A 412 8.83 0.95 -27.85
N GLU A 413 8.74 0.49 -29.09
CA GLU A 413 8.85 -0.93 -29.42
C GLU A 413 10.23 -1.49 -29.03
N ARG A 414 11.32 -0.82 -29.43
CA ARG A 414 12.69 -1.24 -29.11
C ARG A 414 12.93 -1.32 -27.61
N ALA A 415 12.50 -0.30 -26.88
CA ALA A 415 12.62 -0.27 -25.43
C ALA A 415 11.83 -1.40 -24.76
N ALA A 416 10.58 -1.64 -25.17
CA ALA A 416 9.78 -2.73 -24.64
C ALA A 416 10.43 -4.10 -24.89
N ARG A 417 10.95 -4.34 -26.10
CA ARG A 417 11.65 -5.59 -26.48
C ARG A 417 12.87 -5.89 -25.59
N LEU A 418 13.53 -4.85 -25.08
CA LEU A 418 14.72 -4.97 -24.24
C LEU A 418 14.44 -4.81 -22.74
N ALA A 419 13.26 -4.32 -22.35
CA ALA A 419 12.94 -3.87 -20.99
C ALA A 419 13.23 -4.90 -19.89
N LYS A 420 13.10 -6.19 -20.21
CA LYS A 420 13.28 -7.30 -19.27
C LYS A 420 14.49 -8.19 -19.57
N ALA A 421 15.32 -7.80 -20.53
CA ALA A 421 16.48 -8.59 -20.95
C ALA A 421 17.53 -8.73 -19.84
N ASP A 422 17.51 -7.86 -18.83
CA ASP A 422 18.40 -7.94 -17.69
C ASP A 422 18.03 -9.04 -16.69
N LEU A 423 16.81 -9.59 -16.72
CA LEU A 423 16.38 -10.67 -15.81
C LEU A 423 17.24 -11.95 -15.91
N VAL A 424 17.96 -12.14 -17.02
CA VAL A 424 18.84 -13.31 -17.25
C VAL A 424 20.33 -13.00 -17.01
N THR A 425 20.63 -11.80 -16.53
CA THR A 425 22.01 -11.34 -16.28
C THR A 425 22.51 -11.82 -14.92
N GLY A 426 23.82 -11.96 -14.77
CA GLY A 426 24.44 -12.35 -13.51
C GLY A 426 24.17 -11.33 -12.41
N MET A 427 24.23 -10.03 -12.74
CA MET A 427 23.96 -8.95 -11.80
C MET A 427 22.55 -9.01 -11.22
N VAL A 428 21.52 -9.19 -12.06
CA VAL A 428 20.13 -9.29 -11.57
C VAL A 428 19.87 -10.63 -10.87
N GLY A 429 20.58 -11.68 -11.26
CA GLY A 429 20.57 -12.95 -10.53
C GLY A 429 21.06 -12.82 -9.09
N GLU A 430 22.13 -12.05 -8.86
CA GLU A 430 22.67 -11.76 -7.52
C GLU A 430 21.87 -10.69 -6.78
N PHE A 431 21.39 -9.67 -7.50
CA PHE A 431 20.65 -8.53 -6.95
C PHE A 431 19.33 -8.30 -7.70
N PRO A 432 18.26 -9.07 -7.39
CA PRO A 432 16.97 -8.96 -8.05
C PRO A 432 16.30 -7.58 -7.91
N GLU A 433 16.69 -6.80 -6.91
CA GLU A 433 16.23 -5.42 -6.68
C GLU A 433 16.69 -4.44 -7.77
N LEU A 434 17.71 -4.80 -8.56
CA LEU A 434 18.26 -3.95 -9.63
C LEU A 434 17.66 -4.23 -11.02
N GLN A 435 16.64 -5.09 -11.10
CA GLN A 435 15.93 -5.35 -12.36
C GLN A 435 15.34 -4.06 -12.97
N GLY A 436 15.31 -3.98 -14.30
CA GLY A 436 15.03 -2.77 -15.06
C GLY A 436 16.22 -1.80 -15.03
N LEU A 437 16.69 -1.44 -13.83
CA LEU A 437 17.77 -0.48 -13.64
C LEU A 437 19.06 -0.91 -14.38
N MET A 438 19.47 -2.16 -14.19
CA MET A 438 20.65 -2.70 -14.87
C MET A 438 20.44 -2.80 -16.38
N GLY A 439 19.23 -3.16 -16.82
CA GLY A 439 18.86 -3.09 -18.24
C GLY A 439 19.13 -1.71 -18.84
N GLY A 440 18.75 -0.63 -18.13
CA GLY A 440 19.03 0.74 -18.58
C GLY A 440 20.52 1.05 -18.69
N TYR A 441 21.32 0.64 -17.70
CA TYR A 441 22.78 0.81 -17.74
C TYR A 441 23.44 0.03 -18.88
N TYR A 442 23.02 -1.21 -19.10
CA TYR A 442 23.53 -2.04 -20.20
C TYR A 442 23.13 -1.46 -21.56
N ALA A 443 21.89 -1.01 -21.73
CA ALA A 443 21.43 -0.37 -22.97
C ALA A 443 22.25 0.89 -23.28
N ALA A 444 22.46 1.76 -22.28
CA ALA A 444 23.27 2.96 -22.44
C ALA A 444 24.74 2.64 -22.79
N ALA A 445 25.34 1.64 -22.12
CA ALA A 445 26.71 1.20 -22.42
C ALA A 445 26.84 0.58 -23.83
N GLN A 446 25.76 0.01 -24.36
CA GLN A 446 25.69 -0.59 -25.70
C GLN A 446 25.31 0.43 -26.79
N GLY A 447 25.12 1.71 -26.44
CA GLY A 447 24.85 2.78 -27.41
C GLY A 447 23.38 2.94 -27.82
N GLU A 448 22.43 2.34 -27.09
CA GLU A 448 21.01 2.60 -27.31
C GLU A 448 20.67 4.08 -27.07
N PRO A 449 19.67 4.64 -27.77
CA PRO A 449 19.23 6.01 -27.53
C PRO A 449 18.84 6.23 -26.07
N ARG A 450 19.12 7.43 -25.55
CA ARG A 450 18.85 7.78 -24.14
C ARG A 450 17.41 7.45 -23.71
N ALA A 451 16.41 7.80 -24.52
CA ALA A 451 15.02 7.53 -24.19
C ALA A 451 14.67 6.03 -24.19
N VAL A 452 15.37 5.21 -24.97
CA VAL A 452 15.24 3.73 -24.95
C VAL A 452 15.84 3.18 -23.65
N ALA A 453 17.07 3.60 -23.30
CA ALA A 453 17.73 3.18 -22.07
C ALA A 453 16.95 3.60 -20.81
N GLU A 454 16.45 4.83 -20.77
CA GLU A 454 15.60 5.33 -19.66
C GLU A 454 14.25 4.60 -19.60
N ALA A 455 13.64 4.25 -20.74
CA ALA A 455 12.41 3.46 -20.76
C ALA A 455 12.62 2.03 -20.25
N ILE A 456 13.72 1.37 -20.65
CA ILE A 456 14.13 0.06 -20.09
C ILE A 456 14.32 0.17 -18.57
N ARG A 457 15.00 1.24 -18.11
CA ARG A 457 15.23 1.50 -16.67
C ARG A 457 13.94 1.61 -15.88
N ASP A 458 12.98 2.38 -16.40
CA ASP A 458 11.85 2.90 -15.63
C ASP A 458 10.50 2.23 -15.96
N HIS A 459 10.45 1.22 -16.84
CA HIS A 459 9.19 0.61 -17.26
C HIS A 459 8.31 0.03 -16.13
N TYR A 460 8.91 -0.36 -15.00
CA TYR A 460 8.14 -0.81 -13.83
C TYR A 460 7.44 0.33 -13.08
N LYS A 461 7.90 1.58 -13.25
CA LYS A 461 7.41 2.74 -12.49
C LYS A 461 6.07 3.24 -13.02
N PRO A 462 5.20 3.83 -12.18
CA PRO A 462 5.29 3.84 -10.72
C PRO A 462 5.00 2.45 -10.13
N VAL A 463 5.85 1.98 -9.21
CA VAL A 463 5.65 0.68 -8.53
C VAL A 463 4.70 0.81 -7.32
N GLY A 464 4.62 1.99 -6.68
CA GLY A 464 3.78 2.22 -5.51
C GLY A 464 3.39 3.69 -5.35
N GLN A 465 2.63 4.02 -4.31
CA GLN A 465 2.10 5.38 -4.09
C GLN A 465 3.19 6.45 -3.92
N GLY A 466 4.34 6.10 -3.32
CA GLY A 466 5.46 7.03 -3.13
C GLY A 466 6.49 7.08 -4.27
N ASP A 467 6.31 6.29 -5.32
CA ASP A 467 7.21 6.32 -6.48
C ASP A 467 6.80 7.43 -7.46
N TYR A 468 7.76 7.98 -8.19
CA TYR A 468 7.48 9.01 -9.19
C TYR A 468 6.79 8.40 -10.41
N VAL A 469 5.98 9.22 -11.10
CA VAL A 469 5.35 8.84 -12.36
C VAL A 469 6.26 9.23 -13.52
N PRO A 470 6.62 8.30 -14.42
CA PRO A 470 7.40 8.64 -15.60
C PRO A 470 6.64 9.58 -16.54
N THR A 471 7.34 10.59 -17.06
CA THR A 471 6.76 11.60 -17.97
C THR A 471 7.36 11.55 -19.38
N ALA A 472 8.44 10.80 -19.58
CA ALA A 472 9.10 10.68 -20.87
C ALA A 472 8.24 9.80 -21.81
N PRO A 473 7.92 10.22 -23.05
CA PRO A 473 6.92 9.52 -23.86
C PRO A 473 7.23 8.03 -24.12
N VAL A 474 8.48 7.68 -24.41
CA VAL A 474 8.90 6.28 -24.60
C VAL A 474 8.67 5.48 -23.30
N THR A 475 9.05 6.03 -22.15
CA THR A 475 8.85 5.39 -20.85
C THR A 475 7.38 5.25 -20.51
N VAL A 476 6.56 6.28 -20.77
CA VAL A 476 5.10 6.26 -20.56
C VAL A 476 4.48 5.12 -21.37
N ALA A 477 4.80 5.03 -22.67
CA ALA A 477 4.27 3.98 -23.54
C ALA A 477 4.62 2.57 -23.03
N VAL A 478 5.89 2.31 -22.74
CA VAL A 478 6.36 0.98 -22.29
C VAL A 478 5.80 0.64 -20.90
N SER A 479 5.79 1.60 -19.98
CA SER A 479 5.29 1.41 -18.62
C SER A 479 3.78 1.13 -18.59
N LEU A 480 3.00 1.88 -19.37
CA LEU A 480 1.56 1.69 -19.44
C LEU A 480 1.26 0.34 -20.09
N ALA A 481 1.95 0.00 -21.19
CA ALA A 481 1.79 -1.27 -21.87
C ALA A 481 2.13 -2.47 -20.98
N ASP A 482 3.20 -2.44 -20.17
CA ASP A 482 3.55 -3.55 -19.27
C ASP A 482 2.48 -3.80 -18.19
N LYS A 483 1.88 -2.73 -17.65
CA LYS A 483 0.81 -2.81 -16.64
C LYS A 483 -0.49 -3.29 -17.27
N LEU A 484 -0.88 -2.75 -18.42
CA LEU A 484 -2.08 -3.16 -19.14
C LEU A 484 -1.98 -4.60 -19.64
N ASP A 485 -0.82 -5.04 -20.15
CA ASP A 485 -0.60 -6.45 -20.51
C ASP A 485 -0.80 -7.37 -19.31
N THR A 486 -0.19 -7.04 -18.17
CA THR A 486 -0.32 -7.86 -16.96
C THR A 486 -1.77 -7.97 -16.53
N LEU A 487 -2.49 -6.84 -16.49
CA LEU A 487 -3.90 -6.81 -16.09
C LEU A 487 -4.78 -7.61 -17.07
N ALA A 488 -4.70 -7.32 -18.36
CA ALA A 488 -5.46 -8.01 -19.40
C ALA A 488 -5.17 -9.51 -19.39
N ALA A 489 -3.90 -9.90 -19.30
CA ALA A 489 -3.49 -11.30 -19.34
C ALA A 489 -4.04 -12.11 -18.18
N PHE A 490 -3.94 -11.62 -16.94
CA PHE A 490 -4.43 -12.35 -15.77
C PHE A 490 -5.96 -12.38 -15.67
N PHE A 491 -6.65 -11.33 -16.14
CA PHE A 491 -8.11 -11.36 -16.25
C PHE A 491 -8.58 -12.35 -17.33
N TYR A 492 -7.91 -12.38 -18.48
CA TYR A 492 -8.21 -13.32 -19.57
C TYR A 492 -8.10 -14.80 -19.13
N ILE A 493 -7.15 -15.15 -18.27
CA ILE A 493 -7.00 -16.52 -17.75
C ILE A 493 -7.74 -16.80 -16.43
N ALA A 494 -8.63 -15.88 -16.02
CA ALA A 494 -9.42 -15.93 -14.80
C ALA A 494 -8.61 -16.09 -13.49
N GLU A 495 -7.43 -15.48 -13.41
CA GLU A 495 -6.56 -15.44 -12.22
C GLU A 495 -6.59 -14.03 -11.58
N THR A 496 -7.80 -13.58 -11.21
CA THR A 496 -8.07 -12.23 -10.69
C THR A 496 -7.79 -12.13 -9.19
N PRO A 497 -7.58 -10.91 -8.63
CA PRO A 497 -7.30 -10.77 -7.20
C PRO A 497 -8.58 -11.02 -6.38
N THR A 498 -8.42 -11.65 -5.22
CA THR A 498 -9.50 -11.91 -4.25
C THR A 498 -9.37 -11.01 -3.02
N GLY A 499 -10.44 -10.81 -2.25
CA GLY A 499 -10.43 -9.90 -1.09
C GLY A 499 -9.24 -10.07 -0.13
N SER A 500 -8.76 -11.30 0.08
CA SER A 500 -7.63 -11.61 0.96
C SER A 500 -6.29 -11.87 0.26
N ARG A 501 -6.26 -12.00 -1.09
CA ARG A 501 -5.05 -12.36 -1.84
C ARG A 501 -4.95 -11.67 -3.19
N ASP A 502 -3.78 -11.13 -3.47
CA ASP A 502 -3.40 -10.60 -4.78
C ASP A 502 -2.00 -11.15 -5.14
N PRO A 503 -1.92 -12.41 -5.60
CA PRO A 503 -0.64 -13.11 -5.78
C PRO A 503 0.22 -12.51 -6.89
N PHE A 504 -0.39 -11.81 -7.86
CA PHE A 504 0.29 -11.23 -9.02
C PHE A 504 0.37 -9.69 -8.96
N ALA A 505 0.04 -9.09 -7.81
CA ALA A 505 0.07 -7.65 -7.57
C ALA A 505 -0.78 -6.82 -8.56
N LEU A 506 -1.92 -7.37 -9.01
CA LEU A 506 -2.82 -6.75 -9.99
C LEU A 506 -3.41 -5.43 -9.48
N ARG A 507 -3.68 -5.31 -8.17
CA ARG A 507 -4.13 -4.03 -7.58
C ARG A 507 -3.06 -2.95 -7.72
N ARG A 508 -1.79 -3.33 -7.52
CA ARG A 508 -0.66 -2.42 -7.63
C ARG A 508 -0.44 -2.00 -9.08
N ALA A 509 -0.55 -2.93 -10.02
CA ALA A 509 -0.46 -2.63 -11.45
C ALA A 509 -1.57 -1.68 -11.91
N ALA A 510 -2.82 -1.91 -11.50
CA ALA A 510 -3.95 -1.04 -11.82
C ALA A 510 -3.78 0.37 -11.22
N LEU A 511 -3.40 0.48 -9.94
CA LEU A 511 -3.13 1.78 -9.31
C LEU A 511 -1.98 2.52 -10.01
N GLY A 512 -0.93 1.81 -10.42
CA GLY A 512 0.17 2.40 -11.18
C GLY A 512 -0.25 2.91 -12.56
N ALA A 513 -1.10 2.15 -13.27
CA ALA A 513 -1.66 2.55 -14.56
C ALA A 513 -2.60 3.76 -14.42
N ILE A 514 -3.49 3.74 -13.42
CA ILE A 514 -4.39 4.86 -13.10
C ILE A 514 -3.57 6.12 -12.83
N ARG A 515 -2.59 6.06 -11.94
CA ARG A 515 -1.70 7.21 -11.64
C ARG A 515 -1.04 7.75 -12.89
N GLN A 516 -0.52 6.87 -13.74
CA GLN A 516 0.14 7.30 -14.95
C GLN A 516 -0.84 7.98 -15.92
N ILE A 517 -2.05 7.44 -16.09
CA ILE A 517 -3.10 8.03 -16.93
C ILE A 517 -3.52 9.41 -16.39
N THR A 518 -3.75 9.53 -15.08
CA THR A 518 -4.30 10.74 -14.48
C THR A 518 -3.26 11.85 -14.28
N GLU A 519 -2.04 11.52 -13.85
CA GLU A 519 -0.96 12.50 -13.65
C GLU A 519 -0.40 13.02 -14.99
N GLU A 520 -0.25 12.16 -16.01
CA GLU A 520 0.12 12.58 -17.37
C GLU A 520 -1.09 13.06 -18.21
N ARG A 521 -2.30 13.05 -17.63
CA ARG A 521 -3.56 13.48 -18.29
C ARG A 521 -3.77 12.81 -19.66
N LEU A 522 -3.48 11.52 -19.76
CA LEU A 522 -3.66 10.74 -20.98
C LEU A 522 -5.15 10.61 -21.30
N ARG A 523 -5.57 11.22 -22.41
CA ARG A 523 -6.96 11.17 -22.89
C ARG A 523 -7.18 9.90 -23.70
N LEU A 524 -7.88 8.94 -23.12
CA LEU A 524 -8.14 7.65 -23.72
C LEU A 524 -9.40 7.02 -23.15
N ARG A 525 -10.06 6.19 -23.96
CA ARG A 525 -11.08 5.25 -23.48
C ARG A 525 -10.40 3.94 -23.12
N LEU A 526 -10.59 3.47 -21.89
CA LEU A 526 -9.93 2.24 -21.42
C LEU A 526 -10.41 1.00 -22.15
N LEU A 527 -11.72 0.85 -22.34
CA LEU A 527 -12.32 -0.39 -22.84
C LEU A 527 -11.73 -0.83 -24.20
N PRO A 528 -11.60 0.04 -25.23
CA PRO A 528 -10.98 -0.35 -26.50
C PRO A 528 -9.52 -0.79 -26.37
N ILE A 529 -8.77 -0.20 -25.42
CA ILE A 529 -7.36 -0.59 -25.18
C ILE A 529 -7.30 -1.94 -24.48
N LEU A 530 -8.20 -2.18 -23.52
CA LEU A 530 -8.30 -3.45 -22.83
C LEU A 530 -8.68 -4.57 -23.80
N GLU A 531 -9.67 -4.36 -24.66
CA GLU A 531 -10.06 -5.29 -25.73
C GLU A 531 -8.88 -5.59 -26.67
N ARG A 532 -8.23 -4.55 -27.20
CA ARG A 532 -7.02 -4.67 -28.03
C ARG A 532 -5.93 -5.51 -27.35
N GLN A 533 -5.68 -5.26 -26.07
CA GLN A 533 -4.65 -6.02 -25.35
C GLN A 533 -5.09 -7.47 -25.10
N MET A 534 -6.37 -7.70 -24.83
CA MET A 534 -6.92 -9.05 -24.66
C MET A 534 -6.88 -9.85 -25.97
N GLU A 535 -7.05 -9.22 -27.13
CA GLU A 535 -6.80 -9.86 -28.43
C GLU A 535 -5.33 -10.30 -28.58
N LEU A 536 -4.38 -9.46 -28.19
CA LEU A 536 -2.95 -9.81 -28.20
C LEU A 536 -2.64 -10.97 -27.24
N VAL A 537 -3.29 -10.99 -26.07
CA VAL A 537 -3.19 -12.10 -25.11
C VAL A 537 -3.77 -13.38 -25.71
N GLN A 538 -4.96 -13.33 -26.31
CA GLN A 538 -5.60 -14.46 -26.95
C GLN A 538 -4.69 -15.09 -28.01
N LEU A 539 -4.19 -14.29 -28.95
CA LEU A 539 -3.28 -14.77 -30.00
C LEU A 539 -2.01 -15.42 -29.43
N SER A 540 -1.48 -14.85 -28.34
CA SER A 540 -0.33 -15.40 -27.64
C SER A 540 -0.65 -16.74 -26.96
N VAL A 541 -1.80 -16.86 -26.30
CA VAL A 541 -2.25 -18.08 -25.61
C VAL A 541 -2.51 -19.20 -26.62
N GLU A 542 -3.21 -18.91 -27.72
CA GLU A 542 -3.42 -19.85 -28.83
C GLU A 542 -2.09 -20.34 -29.43
N GLY A 543 -1.11 -19.43 -29.57
CA GLY A 543 0.25 -19.79 -30.01
C GLY A 543 0.97 -20.72 -29.03
N VAL A 544 0.83 -20.49 -27.72
CA VAL A 544 1.40 -21.34 -26.67
C VAL A 544 0.75 -22.74 -26.67
N GLU A 545 -0.57 -22.81 -26.78
CA GLU A 545 -1.31 -24.07 -26.86
C GLU A 545 -0.90 -24.89 -28.10
N ARG A 546 -0.73 -24.23 -29.26
CA ARG A 546 -0.25 -24.87 -30.49
C ARG A 546 1.14 -25.48 -30.33
N LYS A 547 2.11 -24.72 -29.81
CA LYS A 547 3.48 -25.21 -29.55
C LYS A 547 3.47 -26.40 -28.58
N ARG A 548 2.61 -26.36 -27.56
CA ARG A 548 2.45 -27.46 -26.59
C ARG A 548 1.90 -28.72 -27.24
N LEU A 549 0.91 -28.58 -28.12
CA LEU A 549 0.33 -29.69 -28.90
C LEU A 549 1.35 -30.30 -29.86
N GLU A 550 2.13 -29.48 -30.57
CA GLU A 550 3.20 -29.95 -31.45
C GLU A 550 4.24 -30.78 -30.69
N LYS A 551 4.72 -30.27 -29.55
CA LYS A 551 5.67 -31.01 -28.71
C LYS A 551 5.11 -32.31 -28.16
N LEU A 552 3.83 -32.35 -27.79
CA LEU A 552 3.18 -33.59 -27.36
C LEU A 552 3.03 -34.60 -28.51
N ARG A 553 2.75 -34.13 -29.73
CA ARG A 553 2.72 -34.99 -30.94
C ARG A 553 4.10 -35.57 -31.27
N GLU A 554 5.17 -34.82 -31.05
CA GLU A 554 6.54 -35.32 -31.24
C GLU A 554 6.94 -36.36 -30.18
N GLN A 555 6.41 -36.23 -28.96
CA GLN A 555 6.75 -37.11 -27.83
C GLN A 555 5.87 -38.36 -27.70
N ALA A 556 4.65 -38.32 -28.25
CA ALA A 556 3.71 -39.42 -28.19
C ALA A 556 3.50 -39.98 -29.61
N GLU A 557 3.89 -41.23 -29.85
CA GLU A 557 3.49 -42.02 -31.05
C GLU A 557 1.98 -42.34 -31.01
N VAL A 558 1.11 -41.35 -30.78
CA VAL A 558 -0.33 -41.53 -30.53
C VAL A 558 -1.15 -40.81 -31.59
N GLU A 559 -2.21 -41.47 -32.07
CA GLU A 559 -3.13 -40.95 -33.09
C GLU A 559 -3.81 -39.64 -32.67
N SER A 560 -3.90 -38.74 -33.66
CA SER A 560 -4.26 -37.33 -33.55
C SER A 560 -5.59 -37.03 -32.83
N GLU A 561 -6.58 -37.91 -32.89
CA GLU A 561 -7.93 -37.65 -32.33
C GLU A 561 -7.97 -37.75 -30.79
N THR A 562 -7.17 -38.62 -30.19
CA THR A 562 -7.18 -38.83 -28.73
C THR A 562 -6.49 -37.65 -28.01
N LEU A 563 -5.46 -37.06 -28.62
CA LEU A 563 -4.70 -35.94 -28.07
C LEU A 563 -5.54 -34.66 -27.95
N VAL A 564 -6.41 -34.40 -28.93
CA VAL A 564 -7.29 -33.21 -28.97
C VAL A 564 -8.30 -33.25 -27.82
N ILE A 565 -8.84 -34.43 -27.49
CA ILE A 565 -9.84 -34.60 -26.43
C ILE A 565 -9.20 -34.44 -25.03
N THR A 566 -7.97 -34.91 -24.83
CA THR A 566 -7.26 -34.78 -23.55
C THR A 566 -6.81 -33.34 -23.28
N VAL A 567 -6.34 -32.61 -24.30
CA VAL A 567 -5.97 -31.20 -24.16
C VAL A 567 -7.20 -30.30 -24.01
N GLY A 568 -8.26 -30.53 -24.78
CA GLY A 568 -9.51 -29.75 -24.70
C GLY A 568 -10.30 -29.89 -23.39
N ARG A 569 -10.03 -30.93 -22.59
CA ARG A 569 -10.63 -31.09 -21.24
C ARG A 569 -9.81 -30.42 -20.12
N SER A 570 -8.56 -30.05 -20.36
CA SER A 570 -7.66 -29.51 -19.33
C SER A 570 -7.54 -27.98 -19.32
N THR A 571 -8.11 -27.27 -20.30
CA THR A 571 -7.81 -25.83 -20.57
C THR A 571 -8.96 -24.85 -20.35
N LYS A 572 -10.15 -25.26 -19.87
CA LYS A 572 -11.28 -24.32 -19.66
C LYS A 572 -11.04 -23.34 -18.50
N LYS A 573 -10.29 -22.26 -18.77
CA LYS A 573 -10.18 -21.04 -17.95
C LYS A 573 -9.81 -19.80 -18.80
N HIS A 574 -10.21 -19.74 -20.07
CA HIS A 574 -10.13 -18.52 -20.90
C HIS A 574 -11.41 -18.38 -21.75
N PRO A 575 -11.76 -17.17 -22.23
CA PRO A 575 -12.94 -16.93 -23.05
C PRO A 575 -12.96 -17.77 -24.32
N THR A 576 -14.07 -18.47 -24.56
CA THR A 576 -14.31 -19.32 -25.73
C THR A 576 -15.37 -18.77 -26.67
N SER A 577 -16.06 -17.69 -26.28
CA SER A 577 -17.04 -16.97 -27.08
C SER A 577 -16.80 -15.47 -27.03
N SER A 578 -17.38 -14.73 -27.99
CA SER A 578 -17.35 -13.25 -27.99
C SER A 578 -17.98 -12.68 -26.72
N GLU A 579 -19.09 -13.27 -26.25
CA GLU A 579 -19.77 -12.81 -25.02
C GLU A 579 -18.89 -12.99 -23.77
N GLU A 580 -18.15 -14.09 -23.68
CA GLU A 580 -17.21 -14.32 -22.58
C GLU A 580 -16.02 -13.34 -22.65
N PHE A 581 -15.57 -13.00 -23.86
CA PHE A 581 -14.49 -12.04 -24.08
C PHE A 581 -14.90 -10.64 -23.61
N ASP A 582 -16.05 -10.15 -24.08
CA ASP A 582 -16.59 -8.84 -23.72
C ASP A 582 -16.79 -8.75 -22.20
N SER A 583 -17.37 -9.80 -21.60
CA SER A 583 -17.54 -9.91 -20.15
C SER A 583 -16.22 -9.77 -19.38
N CYS A 584 -15.13 -10.35 -19.88
CA CYS A 584 -13.81 -10.21 -19.25
C CYS A 584 -13.25 -8.79 -19.35
N ALA A 585 -13.45 -8.10 -20.47
CA ALA A 585 -13.04 -6.71 -20.64
C ALA A 585 -13.81 -5.78 -19.69
N TRP A 586 -15.13 -5.99 -19.56
CA TRP A 586 -15.98 -5.27 -18.60
C TRP A 586 -15.56 -5.52 -17.15
N LEU A 587 -15.27 -6.77 -16.78
CA LEU A 587 -14.78 -7.10 -15.43
C LEU A 587 -13.47 -6.38 -15.10
N LEU A 588 -12.58 -6.22 -16.08
CA LEU A 588 -11.34 -5.46 -15.90
C LEU A 588 -11.60 -3.96 -15.80
N LEU A 589 -12.53 -3.41 -16.58
CA LEU A 589 -12.94 -2.01 -16.47
C LEU A 589 -13.55 -1.71 -15.09
N ASP A 590 -14.43 -2.57 -14.60
CA ASP A 590 -15.00 -2.48 -13.24
C ASP A 590 -13.90 -2.53 -12.17
N PHE A 591 -12.88 -3.38 -12.38
CA PHE A 591 -11.73 -3.43 -11.49
C PHE A 591 -10.94 -2.11 -11.47
N PHE A 592 -10.74 -1.46 -12.62
CA PHE A 592 -10.16 -0.12 -12.69
C PHE A 592 -11.01 0.91 -11.94
N ALA A 593 -12.33 0.90 -12.15
CA ALA A 593 -13.27 1.77 -11.46
C ALA A 593 -13.15 1.61 -9.93
N ASP A 594 -13.19 0.38 -9.44
CA ASP A 594 -13.03 0.07 -8.01
C ASP A 594 -11.71 0.58 -7.43
N ARG A 595 -10.61 0.45 -8.17
CA ARG A 595 -9.29 0.94 -7.71
C ARG A 595 -9.23 2.47 -7.69
N LEU A 596 -9.78 3.11 -8.71
CA LEU A 596 -9.88 4.57 -8.78
C LEU A 596 -10.71 5.12 -7.61
N LYS A 597 -11.85 4.49 -7.29
CA LYS A 597 -12.68 4.88 -6.13
C LYS A 597 -11.90 4.87 -4.83
N VAL A 598 -11.12 3.81 -4.56
CA VAL A 598 -10.30 3.70 -3.35
C VAL A 598 -9.23 4.80 -3.32
N GLN A 599 -8.52 5.01 -4.44
CA GLN A 599 -7.50 6.04 -4.54
C GLN A 599 -8.05 7.45 -4.28
N GLN A 600 -9.20 7.79 -4.86
CA GLN A 600 -9.79 9.11 -4.68
C GLN A 600 -10.31 9.35 -3.26
N ARG A 601 -10.80 8.31 -2.58
CA ARG A 601 -11.15 8.37 -1.16
C ARG A 601 -9.93 8.68 -0.30
N GLU A 602 -8.80 8.02 -0.57
CA GLU A 602 -7.52 8.31 0.11
C GLU A 602 -7.03 9.73 -0.18
N ALA A 603 -7.32 10.27 -1.37
CA ALA A 603 -7.02 11.65 -1.75
C ALA A 603 -8.00 12.71 -1.16
N GLY A 604 -8.95 12.29 -0.32
CA GLY A 604 -9.89 13.20 0.37
C GLY A 604 -11.12 13.60 -0.44
N VAL A 605 -11.41 12.93 -1.57
CA VAL A 605 -12.66 13.13 -2.31
C VAL A 605 -13.81 12.41 -1.59
N ARG A 606 -14.96 13.07 -1.44
CA ARG A 606 -16.12 12.46 -0.76
C ARG A 606 -16.62 11.22 -1.53
N HIS A 607 -16.94 10.14 -0.81
CA HIS A 607 -17.27 8.85 -1.43
C HIS A 607 -18.57 8.90 -2.24
N ASP A 608 -19.55 9.65 -1.75
CA ASP A 608 -20.88 9.79 -2.33
C ASP A 608 -20.85 10.55 -3.67
N LEU A 609 -19.95 11.54 -3.80
CA LEU A 609 -19.70 12.26 -5.05
C LEU A 609 -19.06 11.39 -6.12
N ILE A 610 -18.12 10.52 -5.70
CA ILE A 610 -17.54 9.52 -6.59
C ILE A 610 -18.64 8.59 -7.08
N ASP A 611 -19.45 8.05 -6.16
CA ASP A 611 -20.53 7.14 -6.55
C ASP A 611 -21.59 7.81 -7.44
N ALA A 612 -21.88 9.11 -7.23
CA ALA A 612 -22.79 9.89 -8.07
C ALA A 612 -22.33 10.02 -9.52
N VAL A 613 -21.04 10.28 -9.77
CA VAL A 613 -20.50 10.40 -11.13
C VAL A 613 -20.38 9.02 -11.80
N PHE A 614 -19.90 8.01 -11.06
CA PHE A 614 -19.76 6.66 -11.61
C PHE A 614 -21.11 6.01 -11.93
N ALA A 615 -22.17 6.33 -11.18
CA ALA A 615 -23.52 5.80 -11.41
C ALA A 615 -24.12 6.18 -12.77
N LEU A 616 -23.62 7.24 -13.42
CA LEU A 616 -24.04 7.60 -14.78
C LEU A 616 -23.69 6.51 -15.81
N GLY A 617 -22.60 5.76 -15.56
CA GLY A 617 -22.09 4.77 -16.49
C GLY A 617 -21.58 5.36 -17.81
N GLY A 618 -21.05 4.50 -18.68
CA GLY A 618 -20.68 4.84 -20.06
C GLY A 618 -19.46 5.76 -20.23
N GLU A 619 -18.76 6.12 -19.15
CA GLU A 619 -17.53 6.90 -19.18
C GLU A 619 -16.35 6.05 -18.69
N ASP A 620 -15.35 5.87 -19.55
CA ASP A 620 -14.13 5.11 -19.27
C ASP A 620 -12.84 5.91 -19.52
N ASP A 621 -12.95 7.21 -19.80
CA ASP A 621 -11.84 8.17 -19.73
C ASP A 621 -11.67 8.66 -18.29
N LEU A 622 -10.64 8.12 -17.61
CA LEU A 622 -10.39 8.42 -16.21
C LEU A 622 -10.10 9.91 -15.96
N VAL A 623 -9.49 10.61 -16.92
CA VAL A 623 -9.15 12.04 -16.77
C VAL A 623 -10.42 12.87 -16.81
N ARG A 624 -11.28 12.60 -17.79
CA ARG A 624 -12.59 13.26 -17.91
C ARG A 624 -13.50 12.96 -16.72
N LEU A 625 -13.52 11.71 -16.27
CA LEU A 625 -14.29 11.28 -15.10
C LEU A 625 -13.84 12.04 -13.85
N LEU A 626 -12.53 12.12 -13.60
CA LEU A 626 -12.00 12.83 -12.43
C LEU A 626 -12.24 14.34 -12.49
N ALA A 627 -12.11 14.96 -13.67
CA ALA A 627 -12.46 16.36 -13.85
C ALA A 627 -13.92 16.62 -13.46
N ARG A 628 -14.84 15.74 -13.87
CA ARG A 628 -16.27 15.81 -13.48
C ARG A 628 -16.48 15.66 -11.98
N VAL A 629 -15.80 14.70 -11.34
CA VAL A 629 -15.87 14.49 -9.88
C VAL A 629 -15.36 15.72 -9.12
N HIS A 630 -14.25 16.31 -9.54
CA HIS A 630 -13.67 17.50 -8.89
C HIS A 630 -14.54 18.74 -9.09
N ALA A 631 -15.12 18.92 -10.28
CA ALA A 631 -16.09 19.99 -10.53
C ALA A 631 -17.34 19.83 -9.66
N LEU A 632 -17.89 18.62 -9.55
CA LEU A 632 -19.02 18.32 -8.66
C LEU A 632 -18.69 18.58 -7.18
N GLN A 633 -17.51 18.17 -6.72
CA GLN A 633 -17.09 18.42 -5.34
C GLN A 633 -16.95 19.91 -5.04
N SER A 634 -16.37 20.67 -5.96
CA SER A 634 -16.24 22.13 -5.83
C SER A 634 -17.62 22.79 -5.82
N PHE A 635 -18.53 22.36 -6.69
CA PHE A 635 -19.89 22.88 -6.79
C PHE A 635 -20.74 22.62 -5.54
N ILE A 636 -20.77 21.38 -5.04
CA ILE A 636 -21.53 21.01 -3.83
C ILE A 636 -20.99 21.74 -2.58
N GLY A 637 -19.74 22.20 -2.60
CA GLY A 637 -19.16 23.05 -1.56
C GLY A 637 -19.69 24.49 -1.55
N THR A 638 -20.46 24.91 -2.57
CA THR A 638 -21.07 26.25 -2.65
C THR A 638 -22.50 26.26 -2.11
N ASP A 639 -22.98 27.44 -1.71
CA ASP A 639 -24.38 27.64 -1.32
C ASP A 639 -25.34 27.26 -2.45
N ASP A 640 -25.00 27.57 -3.70
CA ASP A 640 -25.84 27.25 -4.85
C ASP A 640 -25.96 25.74 -5.08
N GLY A 641 -24.85 25.00 -4.97
CA GLY A 641 -24.85 23.55 -5.08
C GLY A 641 -25.59 22.85 -3.94
N ALA A 642 -25.42 23.31 -2.70
CA ALA A 642 -26.15 22.78 -1.56
C ALA A 642 -27.67 22.97 -1.69
N ASN A 643 -28.11 24.16 -2.14
CA ASN A 643 -29.53 24.46 -2.32
C ASN A 643 -30.12 23.70 -3.52
N LEU A 644 -29.39 23.57 -4.63
CA LEU A 644 -29.83 22.77 -5.77
C LEU A 644 -30.01 21.29 -5.38
N LEU A 645 -29.09 20.74 -4.58
CA LEU A 645 -29.19 19.37 -4.06
C LEU A 645 -30.45 19.19 -3.18
N ALA A 646 -30.76 20.18 -2.33
CA ALA A 646 -31.97 20.17 -1.51
C ALA A 646 -33.24 20.19 -2.37
N GLY A 647 -33.29 21.07 -3.38
CA GLY A 647 -34.38 21.15 -4.36
C GLY A 647 -34.58 19.84 -5.13
N TYR A 648 -33.48 19.23 -5.61
CA TYR A 648 -33.48 17.92 -6.26
C TYR A 648 -34.05 16.83 -5.34
N LYS A 649 -33.61 16.75 -4.08
CA LYS A 649 -34.10 15.75 -3.12
C LYS A 649 -35.58 15.88 -2.83
N ARG A 650 -36.10 17.12 -2.76
CA ARG A 650 -37.54 17.38 -2.64
C ARG A 650 -38.29 16.83 -3.85
N ALA A 651 -37.84 17.15 -5.06
CA ALA A 651 -38.43 16.65 -6.30
C ALA A 651 -38.42 15.10 -6.35
N ALA A 652 -37.26 14.49 -6.10
CA ALA A 652 -37.08 13.04 -6.12
C ALA A 652 -37.96 12.31 -5.09
N ASN A 653 -38.09 12.86 -3.87
CA ASN A 653 -38.94 12.27 -2.84
C ASN A 653 -40.43 12.35 -3.18
N ILE A 654 -40.89 13.43 -3.82
CA ILE A 654 -42.26 13.55 -4.29
C ILE A 654 -42.54 12.53 -5.39
N LEU A 655 -41.68 12.47 -6.42
CA LEU A 655 -41.79 11.48 -7.50
C LEU A 655 -41.83 10.04 -6.96
N LYS A 656 -40.99 9.71 -5.98
CA LYS A 656 -40.98 8.40 -5.32
C LYS A 656 -42.27 8.09 -4.57
N LYS A 657 -42.83 9.06 -3.84
CA LYS A 657 -44.12 8.89 -3.12
C LYS A 657 -45.28 8.66 -4.09
N GLU A 658 -45.23 9.31 -5.24
CA GLU A 658 -46.24 9.20 -6.29
C GLU A 658 -46.02 8.00 -7.23
N GLY A 659 -44.96 7.21 -7.05
CA GLY A 659 -44.64 6.06 -7.88
C GLY A 659 -44.22 6.41 -9.32
N VAL A 660 -43.76 7.65 -9.54
CA VAL A 660 -43.35 8.14 -10.87
C VAL A 660 -41.86 7.93 -11.08
N GLU A 661 -41.50 6.89 -11.82
CA GLU A 661 -40.12 6.62 -12.21
C GLU A 661 -39.70 7.41 -13.44
N THR A 662 -40.55 7.57 -14.44
CA THR A 662 -40.31 8.41 -15.62
C THR A 662 -41.61 9.09 -16.02
N ALA A 663 -41.52 10.34 -16.47
CA ALA A 663 -42.66 11.09 -16.97
C ALA A 663 -42.23 11.92 -18.17
N GLU A 664 -42.97 11.80 -19.26
CA GLU A 664 -42.72 12.54 -20.50
C GLU A 664 -43.23 13.98 -20.33
N TRP A 665 -42.36 14.96 -20.59
CA TRP A 665 -42.75 16.38 -20.58
C TRP A 665 -43.61 16.70 -21.80
N LYS A 666 -44.80 17.26 -21.57
CA LYS A 666 -45.78 17.60 -22.62
C LYS A 666 -46.20 19.07 -22.50
N PRO A 667 -46.55 19.74 -23.61
CA PRO A 667 -47.12 21.08 -23.55
C PRO A 667 -48.33 21.12 -22.62
N LEU A 668 -48.39 22.14 -21.76
CA LEU A 668 -49.45 22.28 -20.78
C LEU A 668 -50.81 22.48 -21.47
N SER A 669 -51.82 21.77 -20.99
CA SER A 669 -53.22 21.92 -21.44
C SER A 669 -53.95 23.10 -20.76
N TYR A 670 -53.25 23.82 -19.89
CA TYR A 670 -53.75 24.94 -19.08
C TYR A 670 -52.72 26.06 -19.03
N THR A 671 -53.15 27.26 -18.60
CA THR A 671 -52.23 28.38 -18.39
C THR A 671 -51.41 28.17 -17.12
N PRO A 672 -50.07 28.06 -17.20
CA PRO A 672 -49.22 27.84 -16.04
C PRO A 672 -49.33 28.98 -15.03
N GLU A 673 -49.16 28.64 -13.74
CA GLU A 673 -48.94 29.64 -12.69
C GLU A 673 -47.60 30.35 -12.90
N SER A 674 -47.42 31.54 -12.30
CA SER A 674 -46.22 32.37 -12.50
C SER A 674 -44.92 31.60 -12.24
N ASP A 675 -44.84 30.87 -11.12
CA ASP A 675 -43.62 30.14 -10.73
C ASP A 675 -43.48 28.80 -11.46
N GLU A 676 -44.58 28.23 -11.97
CA GLU A 676 -44.55 27.08 -12.88
C GLU A 676 -44.00 27.50 -14.26
N ALA A 677 -44.43 28.64 -14.80
CA ALA A 677 -43.88 29.21 -16.03
C ALA A 677 -42.40 29.60 -15.89
N ALA A 678 -42.01 30.15 -14.74
CA ALA A 678 -40.63 30.52 -14.45
C ALA A 678 -39.70 29.29 -14.40
N LEU A 679 -40.13 28.20 -13.76
CA LEU A 679 -39.36 26.95 -13.71
C LEU A 679 -39.22 26.31 -15.11
N ILE A 680 -40.28 26.33 -15.92
CA ILE A 680 -40.21 25.83 -17.30
C ILE A 680 -39.20 26.64 -18.12
N ALA A 681 -39.28 27.98 -18.08
CA ALA A 681 -38.34 28.85 -18.79
C ALA A 681 -36.89 28.68 -18.33
N ALA A 682 -36.68 28.45 -17.03
CA ALA A 682 -35.36 28.17 -16.48
C ALA A 682 -34.79 26.83 -16.99
N LEU A 683 -35.61 25.78 -17.05
CA LEU A 683 -35.21 24.48 -17.62
C LEU A 683 -34.93 24.57 -19.12
N ASP A 684 -35.75 25.30 -19.87
CA ASP A 684 -35.56 25.52 -21.31
C ASP A 684 -34.23 26.21 -21.62
N ALA A 685 -33.70 27.02 -20.69
CA ALA A 685 -32.39 27.65 -20.81
C ALA A 685 -31.24 26.78 -20.25
N ALA A 686 -31.43 26.18 -19.07
CA ALA A 686 -30.37 25.48 -18.35
C ALA A 686 -30.03 24.10 -18.96
N GLU A 687 -31.01 23.35 -19.45
CA GLU A 687 -30.79 22.02 -20.03
C GLU A 687 -29.85 22.03 -21.25
N PRO A 688 -30.10 22.83 -22.31
CA PRO A 688 -29.19 22.87 -23.45
C PRO A 688 -27.81 23.43 -23.06
N ALA A 689 -27.75 24.44 -22.20
CA ALA A 689 -26.48 25.00 -21.74
C ALA A 689 -25.64 23.98 -20.94
N ALA A 690 -26.27 23.20 -20.06
CA ALA A 690 -25.59 22.14 -19.32
C ALA A 690 -25.16 20.99 -20.24
N ALA A 691 -26.00 20.58 -21.20
CA ALA A 691 -25.68 19.55 -22.17
C ALA A 691 -24.49 19.96 -23.06
N ASP A 692 -24.49 21.19 -23.57
CA ASP A 692 -23.41 21.75 -24.38
C ASP A 692 -22.10 21.83 -23.56
N ALA A 693 -22.18 22.25 -22.30
CA ALA A 693 -21.02 22.30 -21.41
C ALA A 693 -20.44 20.90 -21.12
N VAL A 694 -21.28 19.90 -20.85
CA VAL A 694 -20.86 18.49 -20.67
C VAL A 694 -20.23 17.92 -21.94
N ALA A 695 -20.76 18.26 -23.11
CA ALA A 695 -20.22 17.85 -24.40
C ALA A 695 -18.83 18.48 -24.67
N ASN A 696 -18.62 19.71 -24.21
CA ASN A 696 -17.33 20.41 -24.27
C ASN A 696 -16.39 20.10 -23.09
N GLU A 697 -16.79 19.18 -22.19
CA GLU A 697 -16.05 18.81 -20.97
C GLU A 697 -15.83 19.96 -19.97
N ASP A 698 -16.62 21.03 -20.09
CA ASP A 698 -16.64 22.14 -19.16
C ASP A 698 -17.65 21.83 -18.04
N PHE A 699 -17.22 20.98 -17.11
CA PHE A 699 -18.08 20.54 -16.01
C PHE A 699 -18.39 21.67 -15.02
N GLU A 700 -17.57 22.71 -14.94
CA GLU A 700 -17.86 23.90 -14.12
C GLU A 700 -18.99 24.72 -14.74
N ALA A 701 -18.95 24.98 -16.04
CA ALA A 701 -20.04 25.65 -16.75
C ALA A 701 -21.33 24.83 -16.72
N ALA A 702 -21.24 23.50 -16.79
CA ALA A 702 -22.41 22.62 -16.67
C ALA A 702 -23.09 22.78 -15.30
N MET A 703 -22.30 22.79 -14.22
CA MET A 703 -22.82 23.01 -12.86
C MET A 703 -23.37 24.44 -12.68
N ALA A 704 -22.71 25.45 -13.26
CA ALA A 704 -23.16 26.84 -13.21
C ALA A 704 -24.51 27.02 -13.95
N ALA A 705 -24.70 26.36 -15.10
CA ALA A 705 -25.96 26.35 -15.81
C ALA A 705 -27.08 25.74 -14.96
N LEU A 706 -26.83 24.59 -14.32
CA LEU A 706 -27.80 23.94 -13.43
C LEU A 706 -28.08 24.74 -12.15
N ALA A 707 -27.11 25.49 -11.64
CA ALA A 707 -27.28 26.34 -10.46
C ALA A 707 -28.39 27.40 -10.65
N THR A 708 -28.63 27.84 -11.89
CA THR A 708 -29.72 28.79 -12.21
C THR A 708 -31.12 28.25 -11.87
N LEU A 709 -31.28 26.92 -11.79
CA LEU A 709 -32.54 26.28 -11.43
C LEU A 709 -32.90 26.44 -9.94
N ARG A 710 -31.94 26.80 -9.08
CA ARG A 710 -32.14 26.94 -7.63
C ARG A 710 -33.34 27.83 -7.29
N ALA A 711 -33.30 29.10 -7.68
CA ALA A 711 -34.32 30.07 -7.30
C ALA A 711 -35.72 29.73 -7.87
N PRO A 712 -35.85 29.31 -9.15
CA PRO A 712 -37.12 28.81 -9.68
C PRO A 712 -37.67 27.55 -8.99
N ILE A 713 -36.81 26.62 -8.58
CA ILE A 713 -37.24 25.41 -7.84
C ILE A 713 -37.79 25.79 -6.46
N ASP A 714 -37.09 26.68 -5.75
CA ASP A 714 -37.53 27.13 -4.42
C ASP A 714 -38.88 27.86 -4.51
N ALA A 715 -39.04 28.78 -5.47
CA ALA A 715 -40.28 29.51 -5.71
C ALA A 715 -41.43 28.55 -6.07
N PHE A 716 -41.20 27.61 -6.99
CA PHE A 716 -42.17 26.59 -7.38
C PHE A 716 -42.68 25.81 -6.16
N PHE A 717 -41.79 25.43 -5.25
CA PHE A 717 -42.17 24.68 -4.06
C PHE A 717 -42.82 25.51 -2.95
N GLU A 718 -42.68 26.83 -2.97
CA GLU A 718 -43.31 27.74 -2.02
C GLU A 718 -44.75 28.07 -2.43
N THR A 719 -45.01 28.23 -3.73
CA THR A 719 -46.28 28.75 -4.25
C THR A 719 -47.12 27.72 -4.98
N VAL A 720 -46.52 26.71 -5.62
CA VAL A 720 -47.22 25.74 -6.47
C VAL A 720 -47.51 24.45 -5.72
N THR A 721 -48.79 24.03 -5.69
CA THR A 721 -49.19 22.77 -5.06
C THR A 721 -49.05 21.59 -6.03
N VAL A 722 -48.07 20.71 -5.81
CA VAL A 722 -47.81 19.57 -6.72
C VAL A 722 -48.95 18.55 -6.75
N ASN A 723 -49.52 18.20 -5.59
CA ASN A 723 -50.66 17.29 -5.50
C ASN A 723 -51.98 18.05 -5.69
N ASP A 724 -52.16 18.61 -6.89
CA ASP A 724 -53.35 19.36 -7.28
C ASP A 724 -54.59 18.46 -7.34
N ALA A 725 -55.76 19.02 -7.06
CA ALA A 725 -57.04 18.32 -7.19
C ALA A 725 -57.41 18.06 -8.66
N ASP A 726 -56.90 18.87 -9.59
CA ASP A 726 -57.00 18.65 -11.03
C ASP A 726 -55.93 17.62 -11.48
N PRO A 727 -56.34 16.44 -11.99
CA PRO A 727 -55.41 15.42 -12.48
C PRO A 727 -54.46 15.93 -13.57
N ALA A 728 -54.91 16.82 -14.46
CA ALA A 728 -54.08 17.33 -15.55
C ALA A 728 -52.96 18.24 -15.03
N ARG A 729 -53.23 19.03 -13.98
CA ARG A 729 -52.23 19.87 -13.31
C ARG A 729 -51.23 19.03 -12.52
N ARG A 730 -51.73 18.06 -11.77
CA ARG A 730 -50.89 17.12 -11.00
C ARG A 730 -49.92 16.37 -11.91
N ASP A 731 -50.40 15.77 -13.00
CA ASP A 731 -49.57 15.00 -13.93
C ASP A 731 -48.51 15.90 -14.60
N ALA A 732 -48.88 17.10 -15.02
CA ALA A 732 -47.95 18.07 -15.61
C ALA A 732 -46.86 18.50 -14.61
N ARG A 733 -47.20 18.76 -13.35
CA ARG A 733 -46.25 19.14 -12.30
C ARG A 733 -45.31 17.99 -11.93
N LEU A 734 -45.82 16.76 -11.89
CA LEU A 734 -44.97 15.57 -11.72
C LEU A 734 -44.01 15.38 -12.91
N ALA A 735 -44.48 15.62 -14.14
CA ALA A 735 -43.61 15.62 -15.32
C ALA A 735 -42.54 16.73 -15.26
N LEU A 736 -42.88 17.92 -14.74
CA LEU A 736 -41.94 19.02 -14.54
C LEU A 736 -40.84 18.65 -13.52
N LEU A 737 -41.22 18.03 -12.39
CA LEU A 737 -40.26 17.53 -11.41
C LEU A 737 -39.39 16.40 -11.96
N ALA A 738 -39.94 15.52 -12.80
CA ALA A 738 -39.17 14.48 -13.48
C ALA A 738 -38.15 15.09 -14.46
N ARG A 739 -38.53 16.18 -15.15
CA ARG A 739 -37.64 16.97 -16.02
C ARG A 739 -36.50 17.61 -15.23
N VAL A 740 -36.77 18.26 -14.09
CA VAL A 740 -35.74 18.78 -13.17
C VAL A 740 -34.76 17.67 -12.76
N ARG A 741 -35.29 16.50 -12.38
CA ARG A 741 -34.47 15.35 -11.98
C ARG A 741 -33.58 14.89 -13.14
N ALA A 742 -34.11 14.82 -14.36
CA ALA A 742 -33.37 14.42 -15.55
C ALA A 742 -32.27 15.43 -15.94
N ALA A 743 -32.54 16.73 -15.85
CA ALA A 743 -31.58 17.79 -16.13
C ALA A 743 -30.34 17.67 -15.22
N VAL A 744 -30.56 17.49 -13.91
CA VAL A 744 -29.48 17.31 -12.93
C VAL A 744 -28.73 15.98 -13.14
N HIS A 745 -29.45 14.92 -13.52
CA HIS A 745 -28.88 13.61 -13.80
C HIS A 745 -27.91 13.59 -14.99
N SER A 746 -27.94 14.61 -15.86
CA SER A 746 -26.98 14.72 -16.98
C SER A 746 -25.52 14.93 -16.52
N VAL A 747 -25.32 15.45 -15.30
CA VAL A 747 -23.97 15.77 -14.79
C VAL A 747 -23.54 14.83 -13.65
N ALA A 748 -24.47 14.39 -12.79
CA ALA A 748 -24.22 13.35 -11.80
C ALA A 748 -25.53 12.74 -11.28
N ASP A 749 -25.49 11.52 -10.74
CA ASP A 749 -26.62 10.95 -10.01
C ASP A 749 -26.71 11.54 -8.60
N PHE A 750 -27.43 12.66 -8.46
CA PHE A 750 -27.62 13.35 -7.18
C PHE A 750 -28.38 12.49 -6.14
N SER A 751 -29.01 11.38 -6.53
CA SER A 751 -29.62 10.46 -5.56
C SER A 751 -28.58 9.72 -4.71
N ARG A 752 -27.33 9.66 -5.17
CA ARG A 752 -26.21 9.03 -4.45
C ARG A 752 -25.50 9.98 -3.47
N ILE A 753 -25.79 11.28 -3.53
CA ILE A 753 -25.10 12.30 -2.73
C ILE A 753 -25.75 12.41 -1.34
N GLU A 754 -24.94 12.23 -0.29
CA GLU A 754 -25.32 12.34 1.12
C GLU A 754 -25.44 13.81 1.56
N GLY A 755 -26.29 14.04 2.56
CA GLY A 755 -26.81 15.36 2.98
C GLY A 755 -28.26 15.49 2.56
#